data_AF-A0AAP4AP88-F1
#
_entry.id   AF-A0AAP4AP88-F1
#
_cell.length_a   1.000
_cell.length_b   1.000
_cell.length_c   1.000
_cell.angle_alpha   90.00
_cell.angle_beta   90.00
_cell.angle_gamma   90.00
#
_symmetry.space_group_name_H-M   'P 1'
#
loop_
_entity.id
_entity.type
_entity.pdbx_description
1 polymer ?
#
loop_
_entity_poly.entity_id
_entity_poly.type
_entity_poly.pdbx_seq_one_letter_code
_entity_poly.pdbx_strand_id
1 'polypeptide(L)'
;MKKSFPLILSSSCLLTISPLMLIAKKCEKEEKSFLLKLETHEAAELIQKENKNENFVLLDVRTKGEVDENYIEGSKNIDFNKKDFSAQLEKLDKNKKYLIYCRTENRSQKAAKLMKGLGFRYIYWMNGGITKWLKENRPVIYPQNKSSLMDLKISSVKNIYQLNENISIKIELKNLANESSTETPISSSYVLELKDESGNLLETNTLNAGNKIDLNLSETFNSIKSLDKDKSYILHISSNTNNELAYGTYIFQISSDIKQENGFEDYKNLGAFNHINNNPFEEVNQEFLKKHYGKNLLQYKVLTNKLEKKQLRELVDLKRKTIVIFASSTCLSCMESLIELSKFNLSNFNYLKIMTSIDEKNPNVSISETEVVFDEQKISDEKNTALYDGIDSIWLKRMDFKTTPKFVLLDEFGKIINVSENIQREMFGSKFNEIVEKTFGEKLQLKNNASNNPSNTNNTKPEEEPIFIEPNDKNRTFDQRKKLGQFNSISDHLELITKKLYGKNISDFHLLNSKNESKTIGEVIQHKNKPTVLIFGRTNCGYCVYALHHFKTLAQKNEYNVIDAIIPASDWKDFIEQEQLQDIQDKTLFRPIKSDEWNQIITHYHYVPQIFILDKNQNITFFLGSNWQGNYVSLMIEKVADTISVPIATTRAYN
;
A
#
# COMPACT_ATOMS: atom_id res chain seq x y z
N MET A 1 -16.00 48.99 93.80
CA MET A 1 -16.00 50.46 93.96
C MET A 1 -16.36 51.10 92.62
N LYS A 2 -17.32 52.03 92.63
CA LYS A 2 -17.77 52.84 91.48
C LYS A 2 -16.63 53.71 90.91
N LYS A 3 -16.66 53.97 89.59
CA LYS A 3 -16.38 55.26 88.90
C LYS A 3 -16.32 55.00 87.37
N SER A 4 -17.37 55.33 86.60
CA SER A 4 -17.72 56.61 85.98
C SER A 4 -16.87 56.99 84.74
N PHE A 5 -17.53 56.94 83.57
CA PHE A 5 -17.23 57.59 82.27
C PHE A 5 -17.25 59.14 82.40
N PRO A 6 -16.69 59.97 81.46
CA PRO A 6 -17.14 60.07 80.05
C PRO A 6 -16.11 60.41 78.92
N LEU A 7 -16.47 59.93 77.72
CA LEU A 7 -16.58 60.60 76.39
C LEU A 7 -15.61 61.72 75.95
N ILE A 8 -14.93 61.54 74.80
CA ILE A 8 -14.92 62.48 73.62
C ILE A 8 -14.76 61.66 72.30
N LEU A 9 -15.53 62.06 71.28
CA LEU A 9 -15.66 61.56 69.89
C LEU A 9 -14.34 61.67 69.09
N SER A 10 -14.03 60.89 68.04
CA SER A 10 -14.64 60.68 66.71
C SER A 10 -13.69 59.69 66.00
N SER A 11 -14.00 58.86 65.00
CA SER A 11 -14.87 58.98 63.84
C SER A 11 -15.03 57.57 63.22
N SER A 12 -16.26 57.20 62.84
CA SER A 12 -16.70 56.29 61.74
C SER A 12 -15.72 55.21 61.21
N CYS A 13 -16.06 53.94 61.01
CA CYS A 13 -17.32 53.34 60.55
C CYS A 13 -17.25 51.80 60.71
N LEU A 14 -18.40 51.15 60.89
CA LEU A 14 -18.57 49.70 60.99
C LEU A 14 -18.21 48.96 59.68
N LEU A 15 -17.73 47.70 59.80
CA LEU A 15 -18.30 46.53 59.13
C LEU A 15 -17.59 45.23 59.56
N THR A 16 -18.38 44.32 60.14
CA THR A 16 -18.11 42.89 60.31
C THR A 16 -18.05 42.17 58.95
N ILE A 17 -17.27 41.09 58.83
CA ILE A 17 -17.64 39.75 58.28
C ILE A 17 -16.41 38.98 57.73
N SER A 18 -16.21 37.79 58.32
CA SER A 18 -15.66 36.53 57.77
C SER A 18 -14.20 36.43 57.30
N PRO A 19 -13.45 35.37 57.72
CA PRO A 19 -12.17 35.02 57.12
C PRO A 19 -12.40 34.55 55.68
N LEU A 20 -11.64 35.17 54.79
CA LEU A 20 -11.56 34.91 53.37
C LEU A 20 -11.19 33.44 53.14
N MET A 21 -12.14 32.68 52.61
CA MET A 21 -11.91 31.36 52.03
C MET A 21 -10.91 31.56 50.88
N LEU A 22 -9.65 31.21 51.14
CA LEU A 22 -8.57 31.25 50.18
C LEU A 22 -8.84 30.15 49.13
N ILE A 23 -9.70 30.45 48.16
CA ILE A 23 -9.75 29.69 46.91
C ILE A 23 -8.44 30.03 46.21
N ALA A 24 -7.41 29.22 46.47
CA ALA A 24 -6.30 29.09 45.55
C ALA A 24 -6.90 28.60 44.22
N LYS A 25 -7.30 29.55 43.36
CA LYS A 25 -7.44 29.30 41.93
C LYS A 25 -6.05 28.87 41.49
N LYS A 26 -5.84 27.55 41.46
CA LYS A 26 -4.75 26.93 40.74
C LYS A 26 -4.91 27.45 39.32
N CYS A 27 -4.09 28.44 38.97
CA CYS A 27 -4.00 28.93 37.61
C CYS A 27 -3.36 27.81 36.81
N GLU A 28 -4.16 26.81 36.44
CA GLU A 28 -3.82 25.92 35.34
C GLU A 28 -3.72 26.85 34.14
N LYS A 29 -2.48 27.09 33.68
CA LYS A 29 -2.26 27.63 32.35
C LYS A 29 -3.06 26.73 31.42
N GLU A 30 -4.19 27.22 30.91
CA GLU A 30 -4.93 26.51 29.88
C GLU A 30 -4.00 26.39 28.67
N GLU A 31 -3.34 25.22 28.53
CA GLU A 31 -2.69 24.85 27.29
C GLU A 31 -3.78 24.96 26.20
N LYS A 32 -3.52 25.81 25.21
CA LYS A 32 -4.41 26.01 24.07
C LYS A 32 -4.63 24.65 23.40
N SER A 33 -5.89 24.27 23.18
CA SER A 33 -6.22 23.03 22.49
C SER A 33 -5.58 23.00 21.11
N PHE A 34 -5.06 21.85 20.68
CA PHE A 34 -4.40 21.69 19.39
C PHE A 34 -4.75 20.36 18.72
N LEU A 35 -4.59 20.36 17.39
CA LEU A 35 -4.69 19.20 16.53
C LEU A 35 -3.50 19.27 15.57
N LEU A 36 -2.49 18.43 15.77
CA LEU A 36 -1.20 18.51 15.08
C LEU A 36 -0.83 17.19 14.40
N LYS A 37 -0.21 17.29 13.22
CA LYS A 37 0.48 16.17 12.58
C LYS A 37 1.91 16.11 13.11
N LEU A 38 2.37 14.92 13.45
CA LEU A 38 3.77 14.66 13.78
C LEU A 38 4.42 13.81 12.70
N GLU A 39 5.67 14.12 12.37
CA GLU A 39 6.52 13.19 11.64
C GLU A 39 6.81 11.94 12.48
N THR A 40 7.14 10.82 11.83
CA THR A 40 7.34 9.52 12.48
C THR A 40 8.43 9.57 13.56
N HIS A 41 9.49 10.35 13.35
CA HIS A 41 10.54 10.54 14.34
C HIS A 41 10.07 11.36 15.56
N GLU A 42 9.33 12.45 15.34
CA GLU A 42 8.73 13.27 16.42
C GLU A 42 7.73 12.46 17.25
N ALA A 43 6.94 11.62 16.58
CA ALA A 43 6.02 10.70 17.24
C ALA A 43 6.77 9.69 18.13
N ALA A 44 7.92 9.16 17.68
CA ALA A 44 8.75 8.26 18.46
C ALA A 44 9.35 8.94 19.70
N GLU A 45 9.85 10.18 19.55
CA GLU A 45 10.35 10.99 20.65
C GLU A 45 9.25 11.29 21.68
N LEU A 46 8.04 11.62 21.21
CA LEU A 46 6.89 11.85 22.09
C LEU A 46 6.52 10.57 22.86
N ILE A 47 6.44 9.42 22.20
CA ILE A 47 6.15 8.13 22.86
C ILE A 47 7.21 7.82 23.92
N GLN A 48 8.49 8.01 23.60
CA GLN A 48 9.56 7.75 24.55
C GLN A 48 9.50 8.68 25.76
N LYS A 49 9.25 9.97 25.54
CA LYS A 49 9.14 10.99 26.59
C LYS A 49 7.94 10.76 27.51
N GLU A 50 6.81 10.34 26.94
CA GLU A 50 5.52 10.25 27.63
C GLU A 50 5.16 8.81 28.07
N ASN A 51 6.05 7.82 27.88
CA ASN A 51 5.75 6.40 28.14
C ASN A 51 5.32 6.05 29.58
N LYS A 52 5.60 6.93 30.55
CA LYS A 52 5.19 6.81 31.96
C LYS A 52 4.16 7.86 32.38
N ASN A 53 3.69 8.69 31.46
CA ASN A 53 2.71 9.73 31.76
C ASN A 53 1.30 9.17 31.61
N GLU A 54 0.57 9.06 32.72
CA GLU A 54 -0.83 8.59 32.73
C GLU A 54 -1.79 9.51 31.94
N ASN A 55 -1.38 10.75 31.66
CA ASN A 55 -2.12 11.71 30.85
C ASN A 55 -1.80 11.64 29.34
N PHE A 56 -0.96 10.70 28.92
CA PHE A 56 -0.70 10.41 27.51
C PHE A 56 -1.34 9.09 27.11
N VAL A 57 -1.97 9.08 25.93
CA VAL A 57 -2.61 7.89 25.36
C VAL A 57 -2.16 7.72 23.91
N LEU A 58 -1.46 6.63 23.65
CA LEU A 58 -1.17 6.18 22.30
C LEU A 58 -2.36 5.35 21.80
N LEU A 59 -2.99 5.79 20.70
CA LEU A 59 -4.19 5.17 20.15
C LEU A 59 -3.89 4.51 18.80
N ASP A 60 -4.07 3.20 18.73
CA ASP A 60 -4.02 2.42 17.49
C ASP A 60 -5.43 2.27 16.93
N VAL A 61 -5.74 2.91 15.81
CA VAL A 61 -7.08 2.83 15.20
C VAL A 61 -7.19 1.82 14.06
N ARG A 62 -6.25 0.86 13.99
CA ARG A 62 -6.27 -0.24 13.03
C ARG A 62 -7.29 -1.32 13.40
N THR A 63 -7.56 -2.21 12.46
CA THR A 63 -8.41 -3.37 12.71
C THR A 63 -7.73 -4.36 13.64
N LYS A 64 -8.51 -5.23 14.28
CA LYS A 64 -7.97 -6.23 15.19
C LYS A 64 -6.92 -7.14 14.54
N GLY A 65 -7.16 -7.59 13.31
CA GLY A 65 -6.20 -8.42 12.58
C GLY A 65 -4.90 -7.70 12.21
N GLU A 66 -4.91 -6.38 12.00
CA GLU A 66 -3.68 -5.59 11.82
C GLU A 66 -2.90 -5.43 13.13
N VAL A 67 -3.59 -5.36 14.28
CA VAL A 67 -2.96 -5.31 15.62
C VAL A 67 -2.38 -6.66 16.00
N ASP A 68 -3.04 -7.75 15.57
CA ASP A 68 -2.56 -9.13 15.76
C ASP A 68 -1.26 -9.42 15.02
N GLU A 69 -1.01 -8.71 13.91
CA GLU A 69 0.28 -8.77 13.22
C GLU A 69 1.39 -8.09 14.01
N ASN A 70 1.15 -6.88 14.54
CA ASN A 70 2.09 -6.12 15.35
C ASN A 70 1.43 -4.85 15.88
N TYR A 71 2.00 -4.21 16.89
CA TYR A 71 1.56 -2.90 17.39
C TYR A 71 2.70 -2.13 18.09
N ILE A 72 2.54 -0.81 18.25
CA ILE A 72 3.51 -0.01 19.02
C ILE A 72 3.22 -0.23 20.52
N GLU A 73 4.26 -0.53 21.30
CA GLU A 73 4.15 -0.81 22.73
C GLU A 73 3.38 0.30 23.47
N GLY A 74 2.51 -0.08 24.41
CA GLY A 74 1.68 0.85 25.19
C GLY A 74 0.48 1.43 24.44
N SER A 75 0.26 1.08 23.17
CA SER A 75 -0.93 1.52 22.43
C SER A 75 -2.21 0.85 22.92
N LYS A 76 -3.31 1.62 22.92
CA LYS A 76 -4.68 1.12 23.09
C LYS A 76 -5.33 1.02 21.72
N ASN A 77 -5.90 -0.15 21.40
CA ASN A 77 -6.64 -0.32 20.14
C ASN A 77 -8.10 0.11 20.27
N ILE A 78 -8.56 0.95 19.34
CA ILE A 78 -9.97 1.26 19.10
C ILE A 78 -10.17 1.29 17.58
N ASP A 79 -10.74 0.22 17.03
CA ASP A 79 -10.85 0.00 15.59
C ASP A 79 -11.75 1.04 14.90
N PHE A 80 -11.16 1.84 14.01
CA PHE A 80 -11.86 2.88 13.23
C PHE A 80 -13.02 2.35 12.40
N ASN A 81 -12.94 1.10 11.94
CA ASN A 81 -13.93 0.52 11.04
C ASN A 81 -15.16 -0.03 11.78
N LYS A 82 -15.12 -0.11 13.12
CA LYS A 82 -16.27 -0.61 13.88
C LYS A 82 -17.34 0.47 14.03
N LYS A 83 -18.61 0.04 13.95
CA LYS A 83 -19.78 0.93 14.04
C LYS A 83 -19.85 1.71 15.35
N ASP A 84 -19.26 1.18 16.42
CA ASP A 84 -19.23 1.78 17.75
C ASP A 84 -17.98 2.65 18.00
N PHE A 85 -17.15 2.93 16.98
CA PHE A 85 -15.91 3.71 17.11
C PHE A 85 -16.12 5.04 17.85
N SER A 86 -17.10 5.86 17.43
CA SER A 86 -17.40 7.15 18.08
C SER A 86 -17.83 6.97 19.54
N ALA A 87 -18.67 5.97 19.83
CA ALA A 87 -19.12 5.67 21.18
C ALA A 87 -17.99 5.18 22.09
N GLN A 88 -16.97 4.52 21.54
CA GLN A 88 -15.76 4.17 22.28
C GLN A 88 -14.87 5.38 22.57
N LEU A 89 -14.74 6.32 21.62
CA LEU A 89 -14.02 7.57 21.83
C LEU A 89 -14.65 8.42 22.93
N GLU A 90 -15.98 8.53 22.98
CA GLU A 90 -16.69 9.34 24.00
C GLU A 90 -16.42 8.89 25.45
N LYS A 91 -16.01 7.64 25.65
CA LYS A 91 -15.63 7.09 26.97
C LYS A 91 -14.24 7.52 27.43
N LEU A 92 -13.44 8.16 26.58
CA LEU A 92 -12.08 8.57 26.89
C LEU A 92 -12.05 9.97 27.52
N ASP A 93 -11.01 10.23 28.32
CA ASP A 93 -10.82 11.53 28.97
C ASP A 93 -10.34 12.60 27.97
N LYS A 94 -11.22 13.57 27.69
CA LYS A 94 -11.00 14.64 26.71
C LYS A 94 -9.83 15.59 27.05
N ASN A 95 -9.34 15.57 28.30
CA ASN A 95 -8.24 16.42 28.75
C ASN A 95 -6.86 15.75 28.61
N LYS A 96 -6.79 14.47 28.24
CA LYS A 96 -5.51 13.78 27.99
C LYS A 96 -4.90 14.14 26.63
N LYS A 97 -3.59 13.90 26.51
CA LYS A 97 -2.83 14.01 25.26
C LYS A 97 -2.95 12.70 24.49
N TYR A 98 -3.41 12.77 23.24
CA TYR A 98 -3.58 11.61 22.37
C TYR A 98 -2.59 11.66 21.21
N LEU A 99 -1.87 10.56 20.97
CA LEU A 99 -1.18 10.33 19.70
C LEU A 99 -1.88 9.19 18.98
N ILE A 100 -2.41 9.46 17.80
CA ILE A 100 -3.23 8.51 17.04
C ILE A 100 -2.45 8.03 15.83
N TYR A 101 -2.38 6.72 15.63
CA TYR A 101 -1.81 6.15 14.41
C TYR A 101 -2.72 5.06 13.83
N CYS A 102 -2.51 4.79 12.54
CA CYS A 102 -3.11 3.67 11.85
C CYS A 102 -2.07 3.01 10.92
N ARG A 103 -2.49 2.31 9.86
CA ARG A 103 -1.57 1.70 8.88
C ARG A 103 -0.71 2.75 8.15
N THR A 104 -1.37 3.66 7.43
CA THR A 104 -0.75 4.65 6.53
C THR A 104 -1.37 6.05 6.71
N GLU A 105 -1.49 6.51 7.96
CA GLU A 105 -2.08 7.80 8.40
C GLU A 105 -3.56 8.15 8.07
N ASN A 106 -4.18 7.54 7.07
CA ASN A 106 -5.53 7.92 6.60
C ASN A 106 -6.64 7.80 7.66
N ARG A 107 -6.72 6.68 8.39
CA ARG A 107 -7.74 6.47 9.43
C ARG A 107 -7.46 7.31 10.68
N SER A 108 -6.19 7.42 11.07
CA SER A 108 -5.78 8.21 12.23
C SER A 108 -6.03 9.71 12.03
N GLN A 109 -5.85 10.24 10.82
CA GLN A 109 -6.21 11.63 10.52
C GLN A 109 -7.72 11.86 10.70
N LYS A 110 -8.56 10.95 10.18
CA LYS A 110 -10.03 11.03 10.35
C LYS A 110 -10.45 10.90 11.81
N ALA A 111 -9.85 9.95 12.54
CA ALA A 111 -10.05 9.78 13.99
C ALA A 111 -9.69 11.05 14.76
N ALA A 112 -8.54 11.67 14.45
CA ALA A 112 -8.09 12.90 15.09
C ALA A 112 -9.06 14.06 14.87
N LYS A 113 -9.58 14.22 13.64
CA LYS A 113 -10.62 15.21 13.32
C LYS A 113 -11.93 14.93 14.08
N LEU A 114 -12.37 13.68 14.15
CA LEU A 114 -13.57 13.29 14.92
C LEU A 114 -13.38 13.58 16.42
N MET A 115 -12.24 13.20 17.01
CA MET A 115 -11.93 13.48 18.41
C MET A 115 -11.94 14.99 18.70
N LYS A 116 -11.38 15.82 17.80
CA LYS A 116 -11.49 17.28 17.93
C LYS A 116 -12.95 17.74 17.98
N GLY A 117 -13.80 17.21 17.10
CA GLY A 117 -15.24 17.49 17.09
C GLY A 117 -15.97 17.05 18.36
N LEU A 118 -15.52 15.95 18.98
CA LEU A 118 -16.04 15.45 20.25
C LEU A 118 -15.52 16.24 21.48
N GLY A 119 -14.65 17.23 21.28
CA GLY A 119 -14.15 18.13 22.33
C GLY A 119 -12.84 17.70 22.99
N PHE A 120 -12.06 16.81 22.37
CA PHE A 120 -10.71 16.48 22.85
C PHE A 120 -9.74 17.64 22.67
N ARG A 121 -8.92 17.94 23.68
CA ARG A 121 -8.09 19.15 23.72
C ARG A 121 -6.73 19.01 23.03
N TYR A 122 -6.05 17.87 23.17
CA TYR A 122 -4.65 17.73 22.80
C TYR A 122 -4.43 16.50 21.92
N ILE A 123 -4.42 16.70 20.60
CA ILE A 123 -4.45 15.59 19.64
C ILE A 123 -3.28 15.69 18.68
N TYR A 124 -2.53 14.61 18.59
CA TYR A 124 -1.53 14.35 17.56
C TYR A 124 -2.00 13.19 16.66
N TRP A 125 -1.62 13.20 15.40
CA TRP A 125 -1.60 11.98 14.58
C TRP A 125 -0.27 11.79 13.87
N MET A 126 0.12 10.53 13.67
CA MET A 126 1.43 10.17 13.13
C MET A 126 1.44 10.12 11.60
N ASN A 127 2.38 10.83 10.98
CA ASN A 127 2.65 10.78 9.55
C ASN A 127 3.06 9.37 9.12
N GLY A 128 2.53 8.90 7.99
CA GLY A 128 2.88 7.60 7.40
C GLY A 128 2.43 6.36 8.19
N GLY A 129 1.82 6.53 9.38
CA GLY A 129 1.35 5.43 10.22
C GLY A 129 2.43 4.42 10.62
N ILE A 130 2.00 3.23 11.05
CA ILE A 130 2.92 2.15 11.45
C ILE A 130 3.72 1.58 10.28
N THR A 131 3.25 1.73 9.04
CA THR A 131 4.01 1.30 7.86
C THR A 131 5.33 2.08 7.74
N LYS A 132 5.31 3.41 7.91
CA LYS A 132 6.55 4.22 7.93
C LYS A 132 7.41 3.90 9.17
N TRP A 133 6.78 3.67 10.32
CA TRP A 133 7.45 3.22 11.54
C TRP A 133 8.27 1.94 11.34
N LEU A 134 7.69 0.92 10.71
CA LEU A 134 8.35 -0.35 10.41
C LEU A 134 9.48 -0.19 9.38
N LYS A 135 9.30 0.66 8.36
CA LYS A 135 10.35 0.97 7.36
C LYS A 135 11.56 1.68 7.98
N GLU A 136 11.33 2.47 9.02
CA GLU A 136 12.41 3.09 9.81
C GLU A 136 13.00 2.12 10.86
N ASN A 137 12.66 0.83 10.80
CA ASN A 137 13.12 -0.22 11.72
C ASN A 137 12.91 0.10 13.20
N ARG A 138 11.80 0.77 13.52
CA ARG A 138 11.43 1.11 14.90
C ARG A 138 10.75 -0.07 15.60
N PRO A 139 10.87 -0.18 16.94
CA PRO A 139 10.40 -1.33 17.68
C PRO A 139 8.87 -1.46 17.66
N VAL A 140 8.38 -2.68 17.57
CA VAL A 140 6.97 -3.06 17.69
C VAL A 140 6.86 -4.33 18.54
N ILE A 141 5.68 -4.56 19.09
CA ILE A 141 5.33 -5.81 19.76
C ILE A 141 4.60 -6.71 18.77
N TYR A 142 5.04 -7.95 18.69
CA TYR A 142 4.34 -9.03 18.00
C TYR A 142 3.54 -9.82 19.04
N PRO A 143 2.20 -9.80 18.98
CA PRO A 143 1.37 -10.62 19.87
C PRO A 143 1.80 -12.09 19.82
N GLN A 144 2.04 -12.69 20.99
CA GLN A 144 2.41 -14.09 21.12
C GLN A 144 1.18 -14.96 20.80
N ASN A 145 0.82 -15.11 19.51
CA ASN A 145 -0.23 -16.03 19.10
C ASN A 145 0.34 -17.44 18.89
N LYS A 146 -0.32 -18.42 19.53
CA LYS A 146 -0.05 -19.86 19.63
C LYS A 146 -0.12 -20.64 18.29
N SER A 147 0.25 -20.03 17.17
CA SER A 147 0.53 -20.79 15.94
C SER A 147 1.92 -21.42 16.08
N SER A 148 2.03 -22.72 15.76
CA SER A 148 3.24 -23.56 15.94
C SER A 148 4.49 -22.78 15.53
N LEU A 149 5.41 -22.56 16.47
CA LEU A 149 6.65 -21.84 16.18
C LEU A 149 7.68 -22.77 15.55
N MET A 150 7.37 -24.06 15.46
CA MET A 150 8.20 -25.00 14.72
C MET A 150 8.02 -24.85 13.20
N ASP A 151 9.12 -24.90 12.47
CA ASP A 151 9.17 -24.92 11.00
C ASP A 151 10.05 -26.06 10.52
N LEU A 152 9.73 -26.65 9.36
CA LEU A 152 10.59 -27.61 8.68
C LEU A 152 11.13 -26.99 7.41
N LYS A 153 12.43 -26.70 7.42
CA LYS A 153 13.16 -26.29 6.22
C LYS A 153 13.69 -27.55 5.53
N ILE A 154 13.23 -27.78 4.31
CA ILE A 154 13.78 -28.81 3.44
C ILE A 154 14.69 -28.14 2.40
N SER A 155 15.85 -28.73 2.13
CA SER A 155 16.79 -28.26 1.12
C SER A 155 17.27 -29.43 0.27
N SER A 156 17.33 -29.24 -1.04
CA SER A 156 17.82 -30.22 -2.00
C SER A 156 18.77 -29.54 -3.00
N VAL A 157 19.62 -30.34 -3.64
CA VAL A 157 20.49 -29.85 -4.73
C VAL A 157 19.68 -29.62 -6.01
N LYS A 158 18.67 -30.47 -6.24
CA LYS A 158 17.80 -30.44 -7.41
C LYS A 158 16.43 -31.04 -7.08
N ASN A 159 15.51 -30.99 -8.03
CA ASN A 159 14.15 -31.53 -7.92
C ASN A 159 13.79 -32.45 -9.07
N ILE A 160 14.61 -32.53 -10.13
CA ILE A 160 14.44 -33.42 -11.27
C ILE A 160 15.52 -34.51 -11.23
N TYR A 161 15.06 -35.76 -11.25
CA TYR A 161 15.91 -36.94 -11.14
C TYR A 161 15.65 -37.91 -12.28
N GLN A 162 16.68 -38.64 -12.70
CA GLN A 162 16.49 -39.81 -13.55
C GLN A 162 15.96 -40.99 -12.73
N LEU A 163 15.37 -41.96 -13.43
CA LEU A 163 14.94 -43.21 -12.79
C LEU A 163 16.14 -43.89 -12.10
N ASN A 164 15.94 -44.31 -10.84
CA ASN A 164 16.96 -44.92 -9.97
C ASN A 164 18.13 -44.01 -9.58
N GLU A 165 18.10 -42.72 -9.93
CA GLU A 165 19.07 -41.78 -9.41
C GLU A 165 18.91 -41.64 -7.88
N ASN A 166 20.01 -41.43 -7.17
CA ASN A 166 19.96 -41.21 -5.74
C ASN A 166 19.32 -39.85 -5.39
N ILE A 167 18.31 -39.86 -4.52
CA ILE A 167 17.59 -38.65 -4.11
C ILE A 167 17.95 -38.34 -2.66
N SER A 168 18.78 -37.31 -2.47
CA SER A 168 19.18 -36.82 -1.15
C SER A 168 18.59 -35.44 -0.85
N ILE A 169 18.02 -35.30 0.34
CA ILE A 169 17.52 -34.03 0.87
C ILE A 169 18.02 -33.77 2.28
N LYS A 170 18.03 -32.51 2.69
CA LYS A 170 18.33 -32.08 4.04
C LYS A 170 17.07 -31.53 4.71
N ILE A 171 16.83 -31.93 5.94
CA ILE A 171 15.70 -31.47 6.76
C ILE A 171 16.28 -30.76 7.98
N GLU A 172 15.76 -29.57 8.28
CA GLU A 172 16.11 -28.78 9.45
C GLU A 172 14.84 -28.33 10.17
N LEU A 173 14.63 -28.81 11.39
CA LEU A 173 13.57 -28.38 12.30
C LEU A 173 14.02 -27.13 13.07
N LYS A 174 13.27 -26.04 12.92
CA LYS A 174 13.58 -24.74 13.53
C LYS A 174 12.49 -24.29 14.48
N ASN A 175 12.89 -23.66 15.58
CA ASN A 175 11.97 -22.88 16.42
C ASN A 175 12.10 -21.39 16.07
N LEU A 176 11.05 -20.82 15.50
CA LEU A 176 11.01 -19.42 15.06
C LEU A 176 10.99 -18.40 16.21
N ALA A 177 10.80 -18.82 17.46
CA ALA A 177 10.86 -17.90 18.61
C ALA A 177 12.30 -17.51 19.02
N ASN A 178 13.28 -18.39 18.78
CA ASN A 178 14.60 -18.34 19.39
C ASN A 178 15.73 -18.47 18.35
N GLU A 179 15.68 -17.68 17.26
CA GLU A 179 16.74 -17.70 16.22
C GLU A 179 18.15 -17.35 16.76
N SER A 180 18.27 -16.83 17.98
CA SER A 180 19.53 -16.34 18.58
C SER A 180 20.13 -17.19 19.72
N SER A 181 19.51 -18.30 20.15
CA SER A 181 20.05 -19.15 21.22
C SER A 181 20.62 -20.46 20.67
N THR A 182 21.79 -20.88 21.19
CA THR A 182 22.42 -22.19 20.91
C THR A 182 21.39 -23.31 21.01
N GLU A 183 21.03 -23.90 19.87
CA GLU A 183 20.01 -24.95 19.77
C GLU A 183 20.42 -26.14 20.65
N THR A 184 19.64 -26.41 21.69
CA THR A 184 19.70 -27.70 22.38
C THR A 184 19.16 -28.74 21.39
N PRO A 185 19.83 -29.89 21.19
CA PRO A 185 19.36 -30.90 20.24
C PRO A 185 17.95 -31.36 20.58
N ILE A 186 16.98 -31.06 19.72
CA ILE A 186 15.59 -31.51 19.87
C ILE A 186 15.51 -32.89 19.23
N SER A 187 15.44 -33.95 20.05
CA SER A 187 15.08 -35.29 19.54
C SER A 187 13.59 -35.27 19.18
N SER A 188 13.29 -35.64 17.94
CA SER A 188 11.93 -35.59 17.39
C SER A 188 11.62 -36.86 16.61
N SER A 189 10.35 -37.26 16.64
CA SER A 189 9.83 -38.30 15.75
C SER A 189 9.29 -37.65 14.49
N TYR A 190 9.77 -38.12 13.34
CA TYR A 190 9.38 -37.64 12.02
C TYR A 190 8.55 -38.71 11.33
N VAL A 191 7.37 -38.32 10.84
CA VAL A 191 6.54 -39.14 9.95
C VAL A 191 6.76 -38.64 8.53
N LEU A 192 7.18 -39.55 7.66
CA LEU A 192 7.47 -39.32 6.25
C LEU A 192 6.43 -40.05 5.40
N GLU A 193 5.67 -39.32 4.60
CA GLU A 193 4.66 -39.86 3.69
C GLU A 193 5.06 -39.55 2.26
N LEU A 194 5.38 -40.58 1.47
CA LEU A 194 5.62 -40.48 0.04
C LEU A 194 4.29 -40.64 -0.70
N LYS A 195 3.97 -39.70 -1.57
CA LYS A 195 2.70 -39.60 -2.30
C LYS A 195 2.91 -39.36 -3.79
N ASP A 196 1.94 -39.76 -4.58
CA ASP A 196 1.89 -39.43 -6.01
C ASP A 196 1.48 -37.96 -6.27
N GLU A 197 1.48 -37.55 -7.54
CA GLU A 197 1.08 -36.19 -7.95
C GLU A 197 -0.37 -35.83 -7.58
N SER A 198 -1.25 -36.82 -7.40
CA SER A 198 -2.64 -36.64 -6.99
C SER A 198 -2.81 -36.58 -5.47
N GLY A 199 -1.72 -36.78 -4.71
CA GLY A 199 -1.73 -36.82 -3.25
C GLY A 199 -2.12 -38.17 -2.65
N ASN A 200 -2.21 -39.24 -3.45
CA ASN A 200 -2.44 -40.58 -2.92
C ASN A 200 -1.19 -41.10 -2.24
N LEU A 201 -1.36 -41.73 -1.07
CA LEU A 201 -0.27 -42.31 -0.31
C LEU A 201 0.33 -43.52 -1.02
N LEU A 202 1.64 -43.51 -1.25
CA LEU A 202 2.41 -44.61 -1.81
C LEU A 202 3.08 -45.43 -0.71
N GLU A 203 3.76 -44.76 0.23
CA GLU A 203 4.48 -45.40 1.33
C GLU A 203 4.61 -44.43 2.51
N THR A 204 4.70 -44.97 3.73
CA THR A 204 4.96 -44.19 4.95
C THR A 204 6.14 -44.79 5.69
N ASN A 205 6.99 -43.93 6.24
CA ASN A 205 8.07 -44.33 7.12
C ASN A 205 8.15 -43.37 8.31
N THR A 206 8.79 -43.82 9.39
CA THR A 206 9.01 -43.04 10.60
C THR A 206 10.46 -43.13 11.02
N LEU A 207 11.05 -42.01 11.39
CA LEU A 207 12.42 -41.98 11.93
C LEU A 207 12.50 -41.09 13.17
N ASN A 208 13.41 -41.45 14.08
CA ASN A 208 13.73 -40.63 15.24
C ASN A 208 15.11 -40.02 15.01
N ALA A 209 15.19 -38.70 15.02
CA ALA A 209 16.44 -37.98 14.76
C ALA A 209 16.49 -36.66 15.54
N GLY A 210 17.64 -35.99 15.47
CA GLY A 210 17.79 -34.63 15.97
C GLY A 210 17.05 -33.61 15.10
N ASN A 211 17.40 -32.34 15.23
CA ASN A 211 16.80 -31.25 14.44
C ASN A 211 17.35 -31.14 13.01
N LYS A 212 18.43 -31.87 12.67
CA LYS A 212 19.02 -31.91 11.32
C LYS A 212 19.11 -33.34 10.83
N ILE A 213 18.65 -33.60 9.61
CA ILE A 213 18.64 -34.92 8.97
C ILE A 213 19.15 -34.78 7.53
N ASP A 214 20.11 -35.60 7.14
CA ASP A 214 20.42 -35.88 5.74
C ASP A 214 19.68 -37.18 5.36
N LEU A 215 18.66 -37.06 4.52
CA LEU A 215 17.76 -38.16 4.15
C LEU A 215 18.07 -38.64 2.74
N ASN A 216 18.32 -39.95 2.58
CA ASN A 216 18.34 -40.62 1.30
C ASN A 216 17.01 -41.33 1.08
N LEU A 217 16.22 -40.87 0.10
CA LEU A 217 14.88 -41.41 -0.14
C LEU A 217 14.94 -42.87 -0.63
N SER A 218 15.93 -43.25 -1.43
CA SER A 218 16.08 -44.62 -1.96
C SER A 218 16.39 -45.65 -0.88
N GLU A 219 16.98 -45.21 0.24
CA GLU A 219 17.22 -46.03 1.43
C GLU A 219 16.03 -46.00 2.40
N THR A 220 15.20 -44.96 2.32
CA THR A 220 14.07 -44.75 3.22
C THR A 220 12.78 -45.40 2.71
N PHE A 221 12.58 -45.45 1.40
CA PHE A 221 11.34 -45.91 0.78
C PHE A 221 11.63 -46.94 -0.31
N ASN A 222 11.00 -48.11 -0.22
CA ASN A 222 11.17 -49.15 -1.23
C ASN A 222 10.51 -48.76 -2.56
N SER A 223 9.41 -48.00 -2.49
CA SER A 223 8.62 -47.58 -3.65
C SER A 223 9.35 -46.60 -4.59
N ILE A 224 10.45 -45.98 -4.15
CA ILE A 224 11.31 -45.12 -4.99
C ILE A 224 11.83 -45.85 -6.24
N LYS A 225 12.09 -47.16 -6.13
CA LYS A 225 12.63 -47.97 -7.24
C LYS A 225 11.59 -48.27 -8.34
N SER A 226 10.31 -48.07 -8.04
CA SER A 226 9.19 -48.39 -8.93
C SER A 226 8.40 -47.15 -9.36
N LEU A 227 8.96 -45.95 -9.16
CA LEU A 227 8.30 -44.72 -9.59
C LEU A 227 8.22 -44.64 -11.11
N ASP A 228 7.06 -44.22 -11.60
CA ASP A 228 6.85 -43.93 -13.01
C ASP A 228 7.68 -42.73 -13.47
N LYS A 229 8.14 -42.80 -14.72
CA LYS A 229 8.79 -41.69 -15.41
C LYS A 229 7.77 -40.60 -15.76
N ASP A 230 8.30 -39.39 -15.88
CA ASP A 230 7.61 -38.16 -16.27
C ASP A 230 6.43 -37.81 -15.34
N LYS A 231 6.57 -38.20 -14.07
CA LYS A 231 5.62 -37.91 -13.00
C LYS A 231 6.28 -37.19 -11.83
N SER A 232 5.48 -36.36 -11.17
CA SER A 232 5.85 -35.68 -9.93
C SER A 232 5.41 -36.49 -8.72
N TYR A 233 6.18 -36.35 -7.63
CA TYR A 233 5.96 -37.02 -6.36
C TYR A 233 6.12 -36.04 -5.23
N ILE A 234 5.42 -36.32 -4.13
CA ILE A 234 5.33 -35.43 -2.99
C ILE A 234 5.77 -36.19 -1.75
N LEU A 235 6.80 -35.68 -1.08
CA LEU A 235 7.20 -36.14 0.25
C LEU A 235 6.65 -35.16 1.28
N HIS A 236 5.68 -35.61 2.07
CA HIS A 236 5.19 -34.91 3.25
C HIS A 236 5.97 -35.35 4.47
N ILE A 237 6.41 -34.39 5.26
CA ILE A 237 7.17 -34.59 6.47
C ILE A 237 6.41 -33.90 7.59
N SER A 238 6.13 -34.63 8.66
CA SER A 238 5.63 -34.02 9.89
C SER A 238 6.51 -34.39 11.07
N SER A 239 6.71 -33.44 11.97
CA SER A 239 7.43 -33.65 13.23
C SER A 239 6.54 -33.18 14.36
N ASN A 240 6.54 -33.93 15.47
CA ASN A 240 5.84 -33.56 16.69
C ASN A 240 6.85 -33.39 17.83
N THR A 241 7.01 -32.15 18.31
CA THR A 241 7.90 -31.82 19.41
C THR A 241 7.15 -30.99 20.45
N ASN A 242 7.09 -31.48 21.69
CA ASN A 242 6.43 -30.78 22.80
C ASN A 242 4.99 -30.30 22.48
N ASN A 243 4.21 -31.12 21.77
CA ASN A 243 2.85 -30.80 21.27
C ASN A 243 2.78 -29.69 20.20
N GLU A 244 3.90 -29.31 19.60
CA GLU A 244 3.94 -28.48 18.40
C GLU A 244 4.19 -29.34 17.16
N LEU A 245 3.32 -29.21 16.17
CA LEU A 245 3.45 -29.89 14.89
C LEU A 245 4.18 -28.97 13.90
N ALA A 246 5.20 -29.51 13.25
CA ALA A 246 5.86 -28.89 12.11
C ALA A 246 5.57 -29.70 10.85
N TYR A 247 5.40 -29.02 9.73
CA TYR A 247 5.15 -29.64 8.43
C TYR A 247 6.15 -29.15 7.40
N GLY A 248 6.66 -30.08 6.59
CA GLY A 248 7.51 -29.79 5.44
C GLY A 248 7.02 -30.55 4.23
N THR A 249 7.10 -29.93 3.06
CA THR A 249 6.76 -30.58 1.78
C THR A 249 7.94 -30.48 0.83
N TYR A 250 8.35 -31.62 0.29
CA TYR A 250 9.31 -31.71 -0.80
C TYR A 250 8.64 -32.30 -2.03
N ILE A 251 8.84 -31.67 -3.19
CA ILE A 251 8.23 -32.08 -4.44
C ILE A 251 9.34 -32.32 -5.44
N PHE A 252 9.34 -33.46 -6.08
CA PHE A 252 10.35 -33.84 -7.06
C PHE A 252 9.71 -34.57 -8.24
N GLN A 253 10.42 -34.63 -9.35
CA GLN A 253 9.99 -35.29 -10.57
C GLN A 253 10.99 -36.36 -10.97
N ILE A 254 10.48 -37.51 -11.39
CA ILE A 254 11.27 -38.49 -12.15
C ILE A 254 11.06 -38.17 -13.63
N SER A 255 12.11 -37.88 -14.37
CA SER A 255 12.02 -37.45 -15.78
C SER A 255 12.92 -38.30 -16.68
N SER A 256 12.46 -38.61 -17.90
CA SER A 256 13.33 -39.19 -18.93
C SER A 256 14.32 -38.16 -19.48
N ASP A 257 13.90 -36.91 -19.56
CA ASP A 257 14.68 -35.79 -20.08
C ASP A 257 15.27 -34.99 -18.92
N ILE A 258 16.60 -34.92 -18.81
CA ILE A 258 17.24 -34.01 -17.87
C ILE A 258 17.12 -32.60 -18.44
N LYS A 259 16.10 -31.86 -18.03
CA LYS A 259 16.08 -30.41 -18.18
C LYS A 259 17.00 -29.79 -17.13
N GLN A 260 17.79 -28.80 -17.54
CA GLN A 260 18.59 -28.03 -16.62
C GLN A 260 17.67 -27.19 -15.72
N GLU A 261 17.75 -27.40 -14.41
CA GLU A 261 17.09 -26.53 -13.43
C GLU A 261 17.88 -25.24 -13.29
N ASN A 262 17.18 -24.11 -13.31
CA ASN A 262 17.79 -22.82 -13.04
C ASN A 262 17.97 -22.65 -11.53
N GLY A 263 19.20 -22.42 -11.08
CA GLY A 263 19.52 -21.99 -9.74
C GLY A 263 19.43 -20.47 -9.57
N PHE A 264 19.77 -20.00 -8.36
CA PHE A 264 19.77 -18.57 -8.03
C PHE A 264 20.62 -17.74 -9.00
N GLU A 265 21.84 -18.20 -9.31
CA GLU A 265 22.75 -17.44 -10.18
C GLU A 265 22.28 -17.44 -11.64
N ASP A 266 21.59 -18.50 -12.09
CA ASP A 266 21.00 -18.54 -13.43
C ASP A 266 19.90 -17.48 -13.58
N TYR A 267 18.97 -17.41 -12.62
CA TYR A 267 17.93 -16.37 -12.61
C TYR A 267 18.52 -14.96 -12.50
N LYS A 268 19.58 -14.79 -11.71
CA LYS A 268 20.30 -13.52 -11.62
C LYS A 268 20.91 -13.12 -12.96
N ASN A 269 21.56 -14.06 -13.67
CA ASN A 269 22.15 -13.82 -14.99
C ASN A 269 21.10 -13.53 -16.07
N LEU A 270 19.89 -14.09 -15.94
CA LEU A 270 18.74 -13.76 -16.79
C LEU A 270 18.16 -12.36 -16.52
N GLY A 271 18.60 -11.69 -15.46
CA GLY A 271 18.09 -10.38 -15.02
C GLY A 271 16.77 -10.46 -14.26
N ALA A 272 16.40 -11.63 -13.75
CA ALA A 272 15.16 -11.81 -12.97
C ALA A 272 15.13 -10.95 -11.70
N PHE A 273 16.28 -10.54 -11.18
CA PHE A 273 16.41 -9.77 -9.95
C PHE A 273 16.71 -8.28 -10.20
N ASN A 274 16.65 -7.80 -11.45
CA ASN A 274 16.97 -6.41 -11.80
C ASN A 274 16.02 -5.38 -11.17
N HIS A 275 14.83 -5.80 -10.74
CA HIS A 275 13.89 -4.94 -10.00
C HIS A 275 14.26 -4.80 -8.52
N ILE A 276 15.09 -5.69 -7.98
CA ILE A 276 15.53 -5.65 -6.59
C ILE A 276 16.68 -4.65 -6.50
N ASN A 277 16.41 -3.49 -5.89
CA ASN A 277 17.43 -2.49 -5.66
C ASN A 277 18.18 -2.75 -4.34
N ASN A 278 19.33 -2.08 -4.16
CA ASN A 278 20.09 -2.13 -2.92
C ASN A 278 19.63 -1.06 -1.92
N ASN A 279 18.38 -0.60 -2.00
CA ASN A 279 17.87 0.41 -1.07
C ASN A 279 17.69 -0.23 0.31
N PRO A 280 18.42 0.22 1.35
CA PRO A 280 18.29 -0.38 2.69
C PRO A 280 16.92 -0.14 3.34
N PHE A 281 16.10 0.76 2.78
CA PHE A 281 14.73 1.03 3.23
C PHE A 281 13.68 0.15 2.53
N GLU A 282 14.08 -0.63 1.53
CA GLU A 282 13.24 -1.66 0.91
C GLU A 282 13.39 -2.98 1.66
N GLU A 283 12.24 -3.62 1.86
CA GLU A 283 12.13 -4.85 2.62
C GLU A 283 12.58 -6.05 1.76
N VAL A 284 12.23 -6.01 0.46
CA VAL A 284 12.66 -7.00 -0.52
C VAL A 284 13.95 -6.52 -1.17
N ASN A 285 15.06 -6.94 -0.58
CA ASN A 285 16.40 -6.73 -1.11
C ASN A 285 17.08 -8.07 -1.44
N GLN A 286 18.33 -8.03 -1.89
CA GLN A 286 19.06 -9.25 -2.26
C GLN A 286 19.28 -10.22 -1.09
N GLU A 287 19.45 -9.70 0.13
CA GLU A 287 19.63 -10.54 1.33
C GLU A 287 18.34 -11.27 1.67
N PHE A 288 17.21 -10.55 1.61
CA PHE A 288 15.89 -11.14 1.77
C PHE A 288 15.66 -12.27 0.77
N LEU A 289 15.88 -12.01 -0.52
CA LEU A 289 15.68 -13.02 -1.55
C LEU A 289 16.59 -14.24 -1.30
N LYS A 290 17.89 -14.05 -1.02
CA LYS A 290 18.82 -15.15 -0.72
C LYS A 290 18.39 -15.96 0.51
N LYS A 291 17.87 -15.31 1.56
CA LYS A 291 17.37 -15.98 2.78
C LYS A 291 16.18 -16.89 2.50
N HIS A 292 15.30 -16.50 1.56
CA HIS A 292 14.04 -17.19 1.28
C HIS A 292 14.05 -18.03 0.00
N TYR A 293 15.03 -17.86 -0.89
CA TYR A 293 15.16 -18.61 -2.13
C TYR A 293 15.18 -20.12 -1.87
N GLY A 294 14.44 -20.89 -2.68
CA GLY A 294 14.36 -22.34 -2.56
C GLY A 294 13.41 -22.85 -1.47
N LYS A 295 12.91 -21.99 -0.56
CA LYS A 295 11.91 -22.41 0.44
C LYS A 295 10.62 -22.81 -0.26
N ASN A 296 10.00 -23.92 0.17
CA ASN A 296 8.73 -24.36 -0.39
C ASN A 296 7.56 -23.63 0.30
N LEU A 297 6.95 -22.68 -0.39
CA LEU A 297 5.81 -21.93 0.18
C LEU A 297 4.53 -22.78 0.21
N LEU A 298 4.44 -23.81 -0.63
CA LEU A 298 3.22 -24.59 -0.83
C LEU A 298 2.99 -25.60 0.31
N GLN A 299 3.94 -25.73 1.24
CA GLN A 299 3.81 -26.56 2.45
C GLN A 299 2.86 -25.99 3.50
N TYR A 300 2.61 -24.67 3.48
CA TYR A 300 1.85 -24.00 4.54
C TYR A 300 0.33 -24.06 4.33
N LYS A 301 -0.38 -23.93 5.44
CA LYS A 301 -1.84 -23.94 5.52
C LYS A 301 -2.41 -22.53 5.58
N VAL A 302 -3.55 -22.37 4.92
CA VAL A 302 -4.37 -21.15 4.90
C VAL A 302 -5.83 -21.51 5.19
N LEU A 303 -6.64 -20.49 5.47
CA LEU A 303 -8.09 -20.59 5.47
C LEU A 303 -8.64 -20.21 4.10
N THR A 304 -9.65 -20.93 3.63
CA THR A 304 -10.48 -20.47 2.50
C THR A 304 -11.53 -19.46 2.99
N ASN A 305 -12.23 -18.80 2.07
CA ASN A 305 -13.38 -17.94 2.40
C ASN A 305 -14.53 -18.68 3.13
N LYS A 306 -14.55 -20.02 3.06
CA LYS A 306 -15.49 -20.88 3.80
C LYS A 306 -14.92 -21.41 5.12
N LEU A 307 -13.78 -20.87 5.58
CA LEU A 307 -13.04 -21.31 6.76
C LEU A 307 -12.50 -22.75 6.69
N GLU A 308 -12.38 -23.32 5.51
CA GLU A 308 -11.74 -24.62 5.36
C GLU A 308 -10.23 -24.46 5.51
N LYS A 309 -9.60 -25.31 6.31
CA LYS A 309 -8.13 -25.36 6.43
C LYS A 309 -7.59 -26.15 5.26
N LYS A 310 -6.78 -25.50 4.42
CA LYS A 310 -6.19 -26.11 3.23
C LYS A 310 -4.70 -25.87 3.19
N GLN A 311 -3.93 -26.91 2.87
CA GLN A 311 -2.55 -26.71 2.49
C GLN A 311 -2.52 -26.05 1.12
N LEU A 312 -1.64 -25.05 0.91
CA LEU A 312 -1.51 -24.39 -0.39
C LEU A 312 -1.18 -25.40 -1.50
N ARG A 313 -0.57 -26.55 -1.15
CA ARG A 313 -0.34 -27.64 -2.10
C ARG A 313 -1.62 -28.14 -2.76
N GLU A 314 -2.70 -28.29 -2.01
CA GLU A 314 -3.98 -28.82 -2.48
C GLU A 314 -4.69 -27.87 -3.47
N LEU A 315 -4.23 -26.63 -3.60
CA LEU A 315 -4.93 -25.55 -4.31
C LEU A 315 -4.31 -25.22 -5.66
N VAL A 316 -3.33 -25.98 -6.13
CA VAL A 316 -2.62 -25.67 -7.38
C VAL A 316 -2.38 -26.89 -8.26
N ASP A 317 -2.15 -26.64 -9.54
CA ASP A 317 -1.65 -27.61 -10.52
C ASP A 317 -0.12 -27.61 -10.54
N LEU A 318 0.51 -28.74 -10.19
CA LEU A 318 1.97 -28.91 -10.18
C LEU A 318 2.64 -28.74 -11.55
N LYS A 319 1.86 -28.75 -12.65
CA LYS A 319 2.40 -28.53 -14.00
C LYS A 319 2.55 -27.04 -14.32
N ARG A 320 2.15 -26.16 -13.42
CA ARG A 320 2.15 -24.70 -13.61
C ARG A 320 3.00 -24.02 -12.54
N LYS A 321 3.68 -22.95 -12.95
CA LYS A 321 4.35 -22.03 -12.03
C LYS A 321 3.31 -21.25 -11.25
N THR A 322 3.68 -20.75 -10.06
CA THR A 322 2.72 -20.10 -9.16
C THR A 322 3.06 -18.65 -8.91
N ILE A 323 2.07 -17.77 -9.09
CA ILE A 323 2.11 -16.38 -8.69
C ILE A 323 1.33 -16.27 -7.38
N VAL A 324 1.99 -15.82 -6.33
CA VAL A 324 1.35 -15.53 -5.04
C VAL A 324 1.36 -14.03 -4.80
N ILE A 325 0.22 -13.47 -4.44
CA ILE A 325 0.14 -12.12 -3.88
C ILE A 325 -0.28 -12.20 -2.43
N PHE A 326 0.51 -11.57 -1.57
CA PHE A 326 0.09 -11.26 -0.21
C PHE A 326 -0.45 -9.83 -0.17
N ALA A 327 -1.70 -9.68 0.27
CA ALA A 327 -2.46 -8.43 0.21
C ALA A 327 -3.28 -8.22 1.48
N SER A 328 -3.67 -6.98 1.75
CA SER A 328 -4.60 -6.67 2.85
C SER A 328 -5.74 -5.81 2.33
N SER A 329 -6.97 -6.07 2.77
CA SER A 329 -8.16 -5.31 2.34
C SER A 329 -8.18 -3.87 2.87
N THR A 330 -7.37 -3.56 3.88
CA THR A 330 -7.19 -2.19 4.40
C THR A 330 -6.04 -1.43 3.71
N CYS A 331 -5.40 -2.03 2.71
CA CYS A 331 -4.26 -1.50 1.98
C CYS A 331 -4.66 -1.11 0.56
N LEU A 332 -4.57 0.18 0.24
CA LEU A 332 -4.97 0.72 -1.07
C LEU A 332 -4.14 0.12 -2.22
N SER A 333 -2.82 0.15 -2.12
CA SER A 333 -1.92 -0.38 -3.17
C SER A 333 -2.11 -1.89 -3.39
N CYS A 334 -2.57 -2.61 -2.37
CA CYS A 334 -2.90 -4.02 -2.47
C CYS A 334 -4.14 -4.24 -3.34
N MET A 335 -5.20 -3.45 -3.11
CA MET A 335 -6.42 -3.52 -3.92
C MET A 335 -6.15 -3.08 -5.35
N GLU A 336 -5.33 -2.05 -5.54
CA GLU A 336 -4.90 -1.63 -6.87
C GLU A 336 -4.12 -2.74 -7.59
N SER A 337 -3.22 -3.43 -6.90
CA SER A 337 -2.49 -4.56 -7.46
C SER A 337 -3.41 -5.72 -7.86
N LEU A 338 -4.40 -6.06 -7.02
CA LEU A 338 -5.40 -7.08 -7.34
C LEU A 338 -6.25 -6.70 -8.56
N ILE A 339 -6.66 -5.43 -8.66
CA ILE A 339 -7.41 -4.90 -9.81
C ILE A 339 -6.57 -4.94 -11.09
N GLU A 340 -5.27 -4.60 -11.02
CA GLU A 340 -4.41 -4.69 -12.21
C GLU A 340 -4.15 -6.16 -12.61
N LEU A 341 -3.93 -7.07 -11.64
CA LEU A 341 -3.79 -8.50 -11.91
C LEU A 341 -5.03 -9.13 -12.53
N SER A 342 -6.23 -8.71 -12.13
CA SER A 342 -7.48 -9.24 -12.67
C SER A 342 -7.69 -8.93 -14.16
N LYS A 343 -6.94 -7.95 -14.72
CA LYS A 343 -6.93 -7.64 -16.16
C LYS A 343 -6.08 -8.61 -16.98
N PHE A 344 -5.13 -9.32 -16.35
CA PHE A 344 -4.26 -10.28 -17.04
C PHE A 344 -4.93 -11.66 -17.15
N ASN A 345 -4.64 -12.35 -18.25
CA ASN A 345 -4.91 -13.76 -18.38
C ASN A 345 -3.82 -14.56 -17.64
N LEU A 346 -4.20 -15.12 -16.48
CA LEU A 346 -3.33 -15.93 -15.64
C LEU A 346 -3.57 -17.43 -15.84
N SER A 347 -4.24 -17.87 -16.90
CA SER A 347 -4.62 -19.28 -17.11
C SER A 347 -3.44 -20.25 -17.16
N ASN A 348 -2.24 -19.79 -17.50
CA ASN A 348 -1.02 -20.60 -17.54
C ASN A 348 -0.34 -20.73 -16.17
N PHE A 349 -0.78 -19.95 -15.19
CA PHE A 349 -0.21 -19.91 -13.85
C PHE A 349 -1.22 -20.41 -12.84
N ASN A 350 -0.71 -20.90 -11.71
CA ASN A 350 -1.49 -20.90 -10.49
C ASN A 350 -1.47 -19.47 -9.92
N TYR A 351 -2.62 -18.96 -9.48
CA TYR A 351 -2.71 -17.62 -8.91
C TYR A 351 -3.31 -17.69 -7.50
N LEU A 352 -2.47 -17.48 -6.49
CA LEU A 352 -2.87 -17.54 -5.08
C LEU A 352 -2.93 -16.13 -4.49
N LYS A 353 -4.09 -15.75 -3.99
CA LYS A 353 -4.33 -14.48 -3.31
C LYS A 353 -4.44 -14.73 -1.82
N ILE A 354 -3.41 -14.39 -1.06
CA ILE A 354 -3.37 -14.62 0.38
C ILE A 354 -3.58 -13.29 1.10
N MET A 355 -4.75 -13.14 1.69
CA MET A 355 -5.15 -12.00 2.50
C MET A 355 -4.52 -12.08 3.88
N THR A 356 -3.79 -11.03 4.26
CA THR A 356 -3.15 -10.86 5.57
C THR A 356 -4.07 -10.07 6.52
N SER A 357 -3.59 -9.81 7.73
CA SER A 357 -4.28 -9.00 8.75
C SER A 357 -5.59 -9.63 9.21
N ILE A 358 -5.55 -10.94 9.50
CA ILE A 358 -6.69 -11.75 9.91
C ILE A 358 -6.76 -11.81 11.44
N ASP A 359 -7.93 -11.53 12.00
CA ASP A 359 -8.20 -11.84 13.41
C ASP A 359 -8.33 -13.35 13.55
N GLU A 360 -7.24 -14.02 13.95
CA GLU A 360 -7.19 -15.48 14.11
C GLU A 360 -8.26 -16.01 15.08
N LYS A 361 -8.73 -15.18 16.02
CA LYS A 361 -9.80 -15.56 16.97
C LYS A 361 -11.18 -15.45 16.35
N ASN A 362 -11.37 -14.55 15.39
CA ASN A 362 -12.65 -14.30 14.72
C ASN A 362 -12.49 -14.15 13.19
N PRO A 363 -11.98 -15.17 12.48
CA PRO A 363 -11.61 -15.04 11.06
C PRO A 363 -12.80 -14.70 10.17
N ASN A 364 -14.02 -15.11 10.54
CA ASN A 364 -15.26 -14.74 9.84
C ASN A 364 -15.44 -13.23 9.67
N VAL A 365 -15.04 -12.44 10.67
CA VAL A 365 -15.18 -10.99 10.64
C VAL A 365 -14.23 -10.41 9.58
N SER A 366 -12.96 -10.83 9.59
CA SER A 366 -11.96 -10.38 8.61
C SER A 366 -12.31 -10.80 7.18
N ILE A 367 -12.86 -12.01 7.00
CA ILE A 367 -13.35 -12.50 5.71
C ILE A 367 -14.50 -11.62 5.21
N SER A 368 -15.53 -11.40 6.05
CA SER A 368 -16.68 -10.58 5.66
C SER A 368 -16.29 -9.14 5.33
N GLU A 369 -15.40 -8.53 6.11
CA GLU A 369 -14.86 -7.19 5.84
C GLU A 369 -14.11 -7.15 4.50
N THR A 370 -13.34 -8.19 4.17
CA THR A 370 -12.63 -8.31 2.90
C THR A 370 -13.59 -8.46 1.72
N GLU A 371 -14.64 -9.27 1.86
CA GLU A 371 -15.66 -9.45 0.82
C GLU A 371 -16.40 -8.15 0.50
N VAL A 372 -16.72 -7.33 1.52
CA VAL A 372 -17.33 -6.01 1.30
C VAL A 372 -16.39 -5.13 0.47
N VAL A 373 -15.10 -5.09 0.80
CA VAL A 373 -14.11 -4.31 0.03
C VAL A 373 -14.04 -4.81 -1.43
N PHE A 374 -14.07 -6.13 -1.65
CA PHE A 374 -14.03 -6.68 -3.00
C PHE A 374 -15.26 -6.28 -3.84
N ASP A 375 -16.44 -6.20 -3.24
CA ASP A 375 -17.64 -5.68 -3.90
C ASP A 375 -17.50 -4.19 -4.25
N GLU A 376 -17.05 -3.39 -3.29
CA GLU A 376 -16.84 -1.95 -3.50
C GLU A 376 -15.83 -1.66 -4.61
N GLN A 377 -14.80 -2.51 -4.73
CA GLN A 377 -13.76 -2.42 -5.76
C GLN A 377 -14.15 -3.11 -7.08
N LYS A 378 -15.36 -3.68 -7.19
CA LYS A 378 -15.86 -4.39 -8.38
C LYS A 378 -14.97 -5.56 -8.82
N ILE A 379 -14.40 -6.27 -7.86
CA ILE A 379 -13.63 -7.50 -8.05
C ILE A 379 -14.28 -8.68 -7.33
N SER A 380 -15.61 -8.73 -7.31
CA SER A 380 -16.39 -9.75 -6.57
C SER A 380 -16.06 -11.19 -6.99
N ASP A 381 -15.61 -11.41 -8.23
CA ASP A 381 -15.18 -12.73 -8.71
C ASP A 381 -13.95 -13.27 -7.93
N GLU A 382 -13.16 -12.37 -7.35
CA GLU A 382 -11.97 -12.72 -6.59
C GLU A 382 -12.31 -13.29 -5.20
N LYS A 383 -13.54 -13.08 -4.69
CA LYS A 383 -13.97 -13.50 -3.34
C LYS A 383 -13.84 -15.00 -3.12
N ASN A 384 -14.31 -15.78 -4.10
CA ASN A 384 -14.38 -17.23 -4.00
C ASN A 384 -13.01 -17.91 -4.06
N THR A 385 -11.97 -17.15 -4.43
CA THR A 385 -10.61 -17.65 -4.62
C THR A 385 -9.60 -16.94 -3.71
N ALA A 386 -10.08 -16.08 -2.81
CA ALA A 386 -9.26 -15.47 -1.77
C ALA A 386 -8.97 -16.48 -0.66
N LEU A 387 -7.72 -16.50 -0.23
CA LEU A 387 -7.19 -17.30 0.87
C LEU A 387 -6.80 -16.36 2.00
N TYR A 388 -6.73 -16.86 3.22
CA TYR A 388 -6.55 -16.04 4.41
C TYR A 388 -5.44 -16.63 5.28
N ASP A 389 -4.44 -15.81 5.59
CA ASP A 389 -3.29 -16.19 6.41
C ASP A 389 -3.64 -16.18 7.91
N GLY A 390 -4.42 -17.17 8.35
CA GLY A 390 -4.88 -17.29 9.74
C GLY A 390 -4.51 -18.61 10.42
N ILE A 391 -3.62 -19.43 9.82
CA ILE A 391 -3.22 -20.73 10.36
C ILE A 391 -1.72 -20.76 10.65
N ASP A 392 -0.88 -20.78 9.62
CA ASP A 392 0.58 -20.94 9.78
C ASP A 392 1.35 -19.60 9.86
N SER A 393 0.61 -18.47 9.82
CA SER A 393 1.14 -17.10 9.81
C SER A 393 2.29 -16.93 8.81
N ILE A 394 2.02 -17.30 7.55
CA ILE A 394 3.01 -17.34 6.45
C ILE A 394 3.67 -15.98 6.27
N TRP A 395 2.85 -14.93 6.20
CA TRP A 395 3.26 -13.54 5.98
C TRP A 395 4.29 -13.09 7.01
N LEU A 396 3.93 -13.19 8.28
CA LEU A 396 4.70 -12.60 9.36
C LEU A 396 5.81 -13.54 9.86
N LYS A 397 5.49 -14.80 10.15
CA LYS A 397 6.42 -15.71 10.84
C LYS A 397 7.35 -16.45 9.88
N ARG A 398 6.85 -16.87 8.70
CA ARG A 398 7.63 -17.71 7.75
C ARG A 398 8.40 -16.86 6.74
N MET A 399 7.80 -15.73 6.36
CA MET A 399 8.36 -14.80 5.38
C MET A 399 8.97 -13.55 5.99
N ASP A 400 8.72 -13.23 7.27
CA ASP A 400 9.23 -12.02 7.93
C ASP A 400 8.82 -10.73 7.18
N PHE A 401 7.64 -10.77 6.56
CA PHE A 401 7.13 -9.62 5.83
C PHE A 401 6.56 -8.55 6.77
N LYS A 402 6.87 -7.29 6.47
CA LYS A 402 6.46 -6.10 7.26
C LYS A 402 5.41 -5.26 6.53
N THR A 403 5.44 -5.23 5.20
CA THR A 403 4.61 -4.31 4.40
C THR A 403 4.00 -4.97 3.17
N THR A 404 2.71 -4.75 2.93
CA THR A 404 1.98 -5.24 1.75
C THR A 404 1.89 -4.17 0.64
N PRO A 405 1.70 -4.57 -0.64
CA PRO A 405 1.64 -5.94 -1.15
C PRO A 405 3.03 -6.55 -1.38
N LYS A 406 3.08 -7.89 -1.38
CA LYS A 406 4.25 -8.66 -1.84
C LYS A 406 3.83 -9.65 -2.91
N PHE A 407 4.67 -9.81 -3.92
CA PHE A 407 4.51 -10.83 -4.95
C PHE A 407 5.61 -11.85 -4.81
N VAL A 408 5.23 -13.12 -4.76
CA VAL A 408 6.17 -14.24 -4.65
C VAL A 408 5.95 -15.15 -5.86
N LEU A 409 7.02 -15.40 -6.59
CA LEU A 409 7.02 -16.26 -7.77
C LEU A 409 7.62 -17.62 -7.38
N LEU A 410 6.83 -18.68 -7.57
CA LEU A 410 7.24 -20.05 -7.29
C LEU A 410 7.39 -20.82 -8.60
N ASP A 411 8.38 -21.71 -8.62
CA ASP A 411 8.46 -22.75 -9.65
C ASP A 411 7.38 -23.83 -9.46
N GLU A 412 7.37 -24.82 -10.34
CA GLU A 412 6.49 -25.99 -10.33
C GLU A 412 6.61 -26.85 -9.06
N PHE A 413 7.75 -26.81 -8.37
CA PHE A 413 8.00 -27.52 -7.12
C PHE A 413 7.56 -26.73 -5.89
N GLY A 414 7.12 -25.49 -6.09
CA GLY A 414 6.71 -24.57 -5.03
C GLY A 414 7.84 -23.82 -4.35
N LYS A 415 9.05 -23.89 -4.89
CA LYS A 415 10.21 -23.17 -4.38
C LYS A 415 10.08 -21.70 -4.74
N ILE A 416 10.34 -20.82 -3.79
CA ILE A 416 10.46 -19.38 -4.03
C ILE A 416 11.67 -19.15 -4.93
N ILE A 417 11.43 -18.62 -6.12
CA ILE A 417 12.49 -18.26 -7.07
C ILE A 417 12.62 -16.75 -7.30
N ASN A 418 11.58 -15.98 -6.98
CA ASN A 418 11.65 -14.52 -7.01
C ASN A 418 10.64 -13.88 -6.05
N VAL A 419 10.93 -12.66 -5.61
CA VAL A 419 10.06 -11.84 -4.77
C VAL A 419 10.13 -10.40 -5.27
N SER A 420 9.01 -9.71 -5.26
CA SER A 420 8.95 -8.26 -5.46
C SER A 420 8.00 -7.60 -4.48
N GLU A 421 8.19 -6.31 -4.25
CA GLU A 421 7.29 -5.51 -3.43
C GLU A 421 6.73 -4.32 -4.19
N ASN A 422 5.58 -3.86 -3.71
CA ASN A 422 4.96 -2.55 -3.99
C ASN A 422 5.31 -1.95 -5.36
N ILE A 423 4.64 -2.44 -6.40
CA ILE A 423 4.74 -1.87 -7.75
C ILE A 423 3.70 -0.76 -7.87
N GLN A 424 4.15 0.45 -8.21
CA GLN A 424 3.24 1.57 -8.45
C GLN A 424 2.22 1.18 -9.53
N ARG A 425 0.95 1.51 -9.30
CA ARG A 425 -0.16 1.05 -10.14
C ARG A 425 0.05 1.39 -11.61
N GLU A 426 0.58 2.58 -11.89
CA GLU A 426 0.86 3.09 -13.24
C GLU A 426 1.90 2.24 -13.98
N MET A 427 2.85 1.68 -13.24
CA MET A 427 3.92 0.82 -13.74
C MET A 427 3.60 -0.65 -13.59
N PHE A 428 2.45 -1.01 -12.97
CA PHE A 428 2.14 -2.39 -12.62
C PHE A 428 2.20 -3.30 -13.84
N GLY A 429 1.49 -2.92 -14.90
CA GLY A 429 1.38 -3.76 -16.09
C GLY A 429 2.72 -3.97 -16.82
N SER A 430 3.59 -2.96 -16.89
CA SER A 430 4.90 -3.10 -17.54
C SER A 430 5.93 -3.76 -16.63
N LYS A 431 6.04 -3.31 -15.38
CA LYS A 431 7.05 -3.75 -14.43
C LYS A 431 6.78 -5.16 -13.90
N PHE A 432 5.54 -5.46 -13.54
CA PHE A 432 5.20 -6.81 -13.08
C PHE A 432 5.35 -7.83 -14.20
N ASN A 433 4.95 -7.48 -15.43
CA ASN A 433 5.13 -8.34 -16.59
C ASN A 433 6.61 -8.57 -16.91
N GLU A 434 7.46 -7.54 -16.82
CA GLU A 434 8.92 -7.69 -16.93
C GLU A 434 9.47 -8.68 -15.89
N ILE A 435 9.07 -8.54 -14.62
CA ILE A 435 9.50 -9.45 -13.55
C ILE A 435 9.07 -10.88 -13.85
N VAL A 436 7.81 -11.08 -14.25
CA VAL A 436 7.26 -12.40 -14.59
C VAL A 436 7.97 -12.98 -15.82
N GLU A 437 8.18 -12.21 -16.88
CA GLU A 437 8.89 -12.66 -18.08
C GLU A 437 10.34 -13.05 -17.77
N LYS A 438 11.07 -12.21 -17.03
CA LYS A 438 12.47 -12.49 -16.67
C LYS A 438 12.61 -13.68 -15.73
N THR A 439 11.57 -13.97 -14.94
CA THR A 439 11.58 -15.11 -14.00
C THR A 439 11.09 -16.40 -14.66
N PHE A 440 10.00 -16.35 -15.41
CA PHE A 440 9.34 -17.54 -15.93
C PHE A 440 9.57 -17.79 -17.42
N GLY A 441 10.14 -16.83 -18.14
CA GLY A 441 10.28 -16.87 -19.61
C GLY A 441 8.98 -16.60 -20.35
N GLU A 442 7.93 -16.13 -19.66
CA GLU A 442 6.57 -16.00 -20.20
C GLU A 442 6.00 -14.61 -19.90
N LYS A 443 5.44 -13.94 -20.92
CA LYS A 443 4.74 -12.66 -20.76
C LYS A 443 3.28 -12.87 -20.37
N LEU A 444 2.82 -12.07 -19.42
CA LEU A 444 1.39 -11.93 -19.15
C LEU A 444 0.70 -11.22 -20.31
N GLN A 445 -0.44 -11.77 -20.73
CA GLN A 445 -1.31 -11.20 -21.75
C GLN A 445 -2.53 -10.58 -21.08
N LEU A 446 -3.05 -9.47 -21.62
CA LEU A 446 -4.33 -8.92 -21.15
C LEU A 446 -5.48 -9.85 -21.57
N LYS A 447 -6.54 -9.91 -20.77
CA LYS A 447 -7.79 -10.56 -21.18
C LYS A 447 -8.35 -9.82 -22.41
N ASN A 448 -8.68 -10.55 -23.47
CA ASN A 448 -9.31 -9.96 -24.66
C ASN A 448 -10.70 -9.43 -24.27
N ASN A 449 -10.82 -8.11 -24.09
CA ASN A 449 -12.14 -7.49 -24.05
C ASN A 449 -12.69 -7.44 -25.46
N ALA A 450 -13.84 -8.05 -25.68
CA ALA A 450 -14.63 -7.76 -26.87
C ALA A 450 -14.94 -6.25 -26.93
N SER A 451 -14.78 -5.70 -28.13
CA SER A 451 -15.05 -4.32 -28.59
C SER A 451 -13.85 -3.35 -28.69
N ASN A 452 -13.57 -3.06 -29.97
CA ASN A 452 -12.96 -1.86 -30.57
C ASN A 452 -11.43 -1.70 -30.53
N ASN A 453 -10.76 -2.49 -31.39
CA ASN A 453 -9.53 -2.06 -32.06
C ASN A 453 -9.87 -1.13 -33.24
N PRO A 454 -9.07 -0.08 -33.49
CA PRO A 454 -8.70 0.29 -34.85
C PRO A 454 -7.28 -0.22 -35.14
N SER A 455 -7.25 -1.22 -36.03
CA SER A 455 -6.19 -1.55 -36.99
C SER A 455 -4.77 -1.01 -36.76
N ASN A 456 -3.89 -1.96 -36.50
CA ASN A 456 -2.44 -1.89 -36.71
C ASN A 456 -2.15 -1.68 -38.21
N THR A 457 -1.40 -0.64 -38.57
CA THR A 457 -0.67 -0.59 -39.84
C THR A 457 0.80 -0.43 -39.55
N ASN A 458 1.59 -1.44 -39.91
CA ASN A 458 3.02 -1.37 -40.06
C ASN A 458 3.40 -0.15 -40.92
N ASN A 459 4.40 0.61 -40.51
CA ASN A 459 5.26 1.32 -41.45
C ASN A 459 6.68 1.45 -40.90
N THR A 460 7.60 1.00 -41.74
CA THR A 460 9.04 1.17 -41.67
C THR A 460 9.44 2.63 -41.47
N LYS A 461 10.43 2.82 -40.60
CA LYS A 461 11.07 4.09 -40.25
C LYS A 461 11.76 4.73 -41.47
N PRO A 462 11.46 5.98 -41.85
CA PRO A 462 12.41 6.81 -42.59
C PRO A 462 13.24 7.61 -41.57
N GLU A 463 14.55 7.74 -41.84
CA GLU A 463 15.39 8.74 -41.17
C GLU A 463 14.87 10.14 -41.52
N GLU A 464 14.56 10.95 -40.51
CA GLU A 464 14.11 12.34 -40.70
C GLU A 464 15.31 13.32 -40.69
N GLU A 465 15.34 14.18 -41.70
CA GLU A 465 16.22 15.34 -41.82
C GLU A 465 16.03 16.37 -40.68
N PRO A 466 17.07 17.17 -40.37
CA PRO A 466 17.01 18.17 -39.31
C PRO A 466 16.07 19.33 -39.66
N ILE A 467 14.99 19.47 -38.89
CA ILE A 467 14.09 20.63 -38.93
C ILE A 467 14.78 21.82 -38.25
N PHE A 468 15.01 22.90 -39.00
CA PHE A 468 15.50 24.18 -38.47
C PHE A 468 14.41 24.86 -37.63
N ILE A 469 14.71 25.21 -36.38
CA ILE A 469 13.79 25.91 -35.47
C ILE A 469 14.25 27.36 -35.39
N GLU A 470 13.44 28.31 -35.85
CA GLU A 470 13.73 29.73 -35.64
C GLU A 470 13.58 30.12 -34.15
N PRO A 471 14.47 30.95 -33.57
CA PRO A 471 14.53 31.18 -32.12
C PRO A 471 13.33 31.92 -31.50
N ASN A 472 12.46 32.52 -32.30
CA ASN A 472 11.45 33.48 -31.81
C ASN A 472 9.99 33.03 -31.92
N ASP A 473 9.71 31.79 -32.34
CA ASP A 473 8.33 31.30 -32.42
C ASP A 473 7.86 30.74 -31.07
N LYS A 474 6.93 31.44 -30.41
CA LYS A 474 6.39 31.08 -29.07
C LYS A 474 5.28 30.02 -29.12
N ASN A 475 5.10 29.35 -30.26
CA ASN A 475 4.08 28.34 -30.49
C ASN A 475 4.73 26.96 -30.71
N ARG A 476 4.69 26.06 -29.71
CA ARG A 476 5.43 24.78 -29.75
C ARG A 476 4.52 23.56 -29.65
N THR A 477 4.76 22.56 -30.50
CA THR A 477 4.17 21.21 -30.39
C THR A 477 4.79 20.44 -29.24
N PHE A 478 4.12 19.36 -28.80
CA PHE A 478 4.66 18.47 -27.78
C PHE A 478 6.07 17.96 -28.13
N ASP A 479 6.28 17.48 -29.36
CA ASP A 479 7.57 16.91 -29.78
C ASP A 479 8.67 17.99 -29.88
N GLN A 480 8.32 19.23 -30.24
CA GLN A 480 9.26 20.37 -30.19
C GLN A 480 9.70 20.68 -28.75
N ARG A 481 8.76 20.69 -27.79
CA ARG A 481 9.08 20.89 -26.36
C ARG A 481 9.91 19.75 -25.79
N LYS A 482 9.64 18.51 -26.23
CA LYS A 482 10.44 17.33 -25.90
C LYS A 482 11.88 17.46 -26.40
N LYS A 483 12.08 17.86 -27.66
CA LYS A 483 13.42 18.12 -28.23
C LYS A 483 14.20 19.20 -27.48
N LEU A 484 13.49 20.20 -26.93
CA LEU A 484 14.08 21.25 -26.08
C LEU A 484 14.35 20.81 -24.63
N GLY A 485 14.13 19.53 -24.31
CA GLY A 485 14.37 18.96 -22.99
C GLY A 485 13.41 19.44 -21.90
N GLN A 486 12.27 20.05 -22.27
CA GLN A 486 11.32 20.62 -21.31
C GLN A 486 10.57 19.56 -20.51
N PHE A 487 10.63 18.29 -20.92
CA PHE A 487 10.03 17.13 -20.25
C PHE A 487 11.08 16.14 -19.71
N ASN A 488 12.38 16.45 -19.77
CA ASN A 488 13.44 15.51 -19.36
C ASN A 488 13.44 15.18 -17.86
N SER A 489 12.72 15.95 -17.05
CA SER A 489 12.62 15.79 -15.60
C SER A 489 11.36 15.05 -15.15
N ILE A 490 10.53 14.55 -16.08
CA ILE A 490 9.36 13.72 -15.77
C ILE A 490 9.56 12.28 -16.24
N SER A 491 8.87 11.35 -15.57
CA SER A 491 8.80 9.94 -15.98
C SER A 491 8.12 9.77 -17.35
N ASP A 492 8.47 8.73 -18.10
CA ASP A 492 7.84 8.36 -19.39
C ASP A 492 6.30 8.27 -19.32
N HIS A 493 5.74 7.89 -18.18
CA HIS A 493 4.29 7.81 -17.99
C HIS A 493 3.62 9.19 -17.91
N LEU A 494 4.16 10.10 -17.10
CA LEU A 494 3.72 11.50 -17.07
C LEU A 494 3.92 12.16 -18.44
N GLU A 495 4.98 11.78 -19.17
CA GLU A 495 5.20 12.24 -20.53
C GLU A 495 4.07 11.77 -21.45
N LEU A 496 3.69 10.49 -21.38
CA LEU A 496 2.60 9.92 -22.17
C LEU A 496 1.25 10.57 -21.88
N ILE A 497 0.91 10.78 -20.60
CA ILE A 497 -0.33 11.46 -20.22
C ILE A 497 -0.29 12.92 -20.69
N THR A 498 0.83 13.60 -20.47
CA THR A 498 1.01 14.98 -20.94
C THR A 498 0.82 15.04 -22.45
N LYS A 499 1.44 14.13 -23.23
CA LYS A 499 1.26 14.05 -24.69
C LYS A 499 -0.19 13.82 -25.09
N LYS A 500 -0.91 12.95 -24.38
CA LYS A 500 -2.33 12.66 -24.64
C LYS A 500 -3.24 13.88 -24.41
N LEU A 501 -2.95 14.66 -23.37
CA LEU A 501 -3.76 15.82 -22.99
C LEU A 501 -3.30 17.11 -23.69
N TYR A 502 -2.09 17.13 -24.24
CA TYR A 502 -1.47 18.32 -24.81
C TYR A 502 -2.35 18.97 -25.88
N GLY A 503 -2.60 20.28 -25.75
CA GLY A 503 -3.42 21.03 -26.70
C GLY A 503 -4.92 20.91 -26.48
N LYS A 504 -5.39 20.09 -25.53
CA LYS A 504 -6.82 20.00 -25.24
C LYS A 504 -7.29 21.28 -24.56
N ASN A 505 -8.22 21.97 -25.20
CA ASN A 505 -8.87 23.15 -24.64
C ASN A 505 -9.91 22.75 -23.60
N ILE A 506 -9.93 23.43 -22.46
CA ILE A 506 -10.87 23.16 -21.37
C ILE A 506 -11.68 24.39 -20.95
N SER A 507 -11.69 25.46 -21.74
CA SER A 507 -12.41 26.71 -21.42
C SER A 507 -13.89 26.49 -21.11
N ASP A 508 -14.54 25.57 -21.82
CA ASP A 508 -15.98 25.32 -21.71
C ASP A 508 -16.36 24.33 -20.60
N PHE A 509 -15.37 23.86 -19.81
CA PHE A 509 -15.64 22.90 -18.74
C PHE A 509 -16.40 23.60 -17.62
N HIS A 510 -17.52 22.99 -17.21
CA HIS A 510 -18.38 23.60 -16.20
C HIS A 510 -17.95 23.27 -14.76
N LEU A 511 -18.04 24.29 -13.93
CA LEU A 511 -17.74 24.36 -12.52
C LEU A 511 -18.94 24.97 -11.79
N LEU A 512 -19.15 24.58 -10.54
CA LEU A 512 -20.16 25.14 -9.65
C LEU A 512 -19.47 25.96 -8.57
N ASN A 513 -19.92 27.19 -8.37
CA ASN A 513 -19.52 27.98 -7.22
C ASN A 513 -20.28 27.54 -5.94
N SER A 514 -20.02 28.19 -4.82
CA SER A 514 -20.62 27.90 -3.52
C SER A 514 -22.13 28.13 -3.45
N LYS A 515 -22.69 28.87 -4.42
CA LYS A 515 -24.13 29.09 -4.60
C LYS A 515 -24.76 28.08 -5.55
N ASN A 516 -24.01 27.08 -6.02
CA ASN A 516 -24.39 26.14 -7.07
C ASN A 516 -24.73 26.79 -8.42
N GLU A 517 -24.16 27.97 -8.71
CA GLU A 517 -24.26 28.58 -10.02
C GLU A 517 -23.20 27.95 -10.95
N SER A 518 -23.63 27.55 -12.15
CA SER A 518 -22.74 27.00 -13.17
C SER A 518 -21.94 28.11 -13.83
N LYS A 519 -20.63 27.90 -13.95
CA LYS A 519 -19.66 28.75 -14.63
C LYS A 519 -18.72 27.90 -15.45
N THR A 520 -18.25 28.40 -16.58
CA THR A 520 -17.18 27.72 -17.33
C THR A 520 -15.80 28.10 -16.77
N ILE A 521 -14.78 27.29 -17.04
CA ILE A 521 -13.38 27.63 -16.71
C ILE A 521 -13.00 28.99 -17.31
N GLY A 522 -13.41 29.26 -18.56
CA GLY A 522 -13.16 30.54 -19.24
C GLY A 522 -13.78 31.74 -18.54
N GLU A 523 -14.95 31.58 -17.92
CA GLU A 523 -15.66 32.65 -17.20
C GLU A 523 -15.02 33.01 -15.85
N VAL A 524 -14.36 32.06 -15.20
CA VAL A 524 -13.79 32.25 -13.84
C VAL A 524 -12.32 32.70 -13.85
N ILE A 525 -11.69 32.76 -15.02
CA ILE A 525 -10.31 33.23 -15.16
C ILE A 525 -10.24 34.75 -14.93
N GLN A 526 -9.40 35.15 -13.97
CA GLN A 526 -9.25 36.54 -13.55
C GLN A 526 -8.31 37.32 -14.49
N HIS A 527 -7.22 36.69 -14.94
CA HIS A 527 -6.19 37.29 -15.80
C HIS A 527 -6.13 36.60 -17.16
N LYS A 528 -6.93 37.09 -18.12
CA LYS A 528 -7.12 36.48 -19.45
C LYS A 528 -5.85 36.27 -20.29
N ASN A 529 -4.77 37.00 -20.00
CA ASN A 529 -3.51 36.91 -20.75
C ASN A 529 -2.41 36.13 -20.01
N LYS A 530 -2.77 35.42 -18.94
CA LYS A 530 -1.82 34.69 -18.09
C LYS A 530 -2.14 33.20 -18.09
N PRO A 531 -1.13 32.33 -17.89
CA PRO A 531 -1.37 30.90 -17.79
C PRO A 531 -2.20 30.55 -16.56
N THR A 532 -2.73 29.33 -16.53
CA THR A 532 -3.60 28.88 -15.44
C THR A 532 -3.11 27.56 -14.87
N VAL A 533 -3.06 27.46 -13.55
CA VAL A 533 -2.87 26.21 -12.83
C VAL A 533 -4.25 25.71 -12.40
N LEU A 534 -4.68 24.59 -12.95
CA LEU A 534 -5.90 23.93 -12.55
C LEU A 534 -5.57 22.76 -11.62
N ILE A 535 -6.15 22.75 -10.43
CA ILE A 535 -5.92 21.74 -9.40
C ILE A 535 -7.22 20.97 -9.22
N PHE A 536 -7.24 19.70 -9.63
CA PHE A 536 -8.36 18.82 -9.38
C PHE A 536 -8.13 17.98 -8.13
N GLY A 537 -9.07 18.00 -7.18
CA GLY A 537 -8.88 17.36 -5.87
C GLY A 537 -10.15 16.94 -5.15
N ARG A 538 -10.00 16.49 -3.90
CA ARG A 538 -11.10 16.07 -3.01
C ARG A 538 -10.93 16.66 -1.62
N THR A 539 -12.04 16.93 -0.92
CA THR A 539 -11.99 17.52 0.43
C THR A 539 -11.45 16.57 1.51
N ASN A 540 -11.47 15.25 1.26
CA ASN A 540 -10.94 14.24 2.18
C ASN A 540 -9.47 13.88 1.92
N CYS A 541 -8.76 14.67 1.10
CA CYS A 541 -7.38 14.44 0.69
C CYS A 541 -6.48 15.53 1.28
N GLY A 542 -5.66 15.19 2.27
CA GLY A 542 -4.76 16.14 2.93
C GLY A 542 -3.76 16.79 1.96
N TYR A 543 -3.31 16.05 0.94
CA TYR A 543 -2.39 16.59 -0.08
C TYR A 543 -3.08 17.58 -1.04
N CYS A 544 -4.38 17.41 -1.25
CA CYS A 544 -5.20 18.31 -2.06
C CYS A 544 -5.45 19.63 -1.33
N VAL A 545 -5.75 19.55 -0.02
CA VAL A 545 -5.87 20.73 0.84
C VAL A 545 -4.52 21.47 0.94
N TYR A 546 -3.41 20.73 1.08
CA TYR A 546 -2.07 21.32 1.04
C TYR A 546 -1.77 22.05 -0.29
N ALA A 547 -2.09 21.43 -1.43
CA ALA A 547 -1.94 22.06 -2.75
C ALA A 547 -2.71 23.39 -2.84
N LEU A 548 -3.96 23.36 -2.40
CA LEU A 548 -4.85 24.50 -2.39
C LEU A 548 -4.27 25.68 -1.58
N HIS A 549 -3.74 25.44 -0.37
CA HIS A 549 -3.08 26.49 0.41
C HIS A 549 -1.75 26.96 -0.20
N HIS A 550 -0.99 26.04 -0.78
CA HIS A 550 0.33 26.33 -1.35
C HIS A 550 0.23 27.21 -2.60
N PHE A 551 -0.61 26.82 -3.56
CA PHE A 551 -0.76 27.55 -4.82
C PHE A 551 -1.51 28.87 -4.66
N LYS A 552 -2.40 28.99 -3.67
CA LYS A 552 -2.96 30.28 -3.25
C LYS A 552 -1.87 31.31 -2.93
N THR A 553 -0.88 30.91 -2.12
CA THR A 553 0.22 31.79 -1.69
C THR A 553 1.12 32.18 -2.86
N LEU A 554 1.28 31.28 -3.84
CA LEU A 554 2.08 31.54 -5.03
C LEU A 554 1.33 32.39 -6.07
N ALA A 555 0.02 32.20 -6.25
CA ALA A 555 -0.82 33.02 -7.14
C ALA A 555 -0.86 34.49 -6.72
N GLN A 556 -0.83 34.76 -5.42
CA GLN A 556 -0.75 36.13 -4.90
C GLN A 556 0.61 36.80 -5.18
N LYS A 557 1.66 36.01 -5.42
CA LYS A 557 3.04 36.49 -5.65
C LYS A 557 3.43 36.48 -7.13
N ASN A 558 2.83 35.62 -7.94
CA ASN A 558 3.22 35.35 -9.32
C ASN A 558 2.06 35.56 -10.28
N GLU A 559 2.37 36.08 -11.48
CA GLU A 559 1.40 36.52 -12.48
C GLU A 559 0.66 35.38 -13.22
N TYR A 560 0.01 34.44 -12.54
CA TYR A 560 -0.79 33.36 -13.16
C TYR A 560 -2.11 33.10 -12.42
N ASN A 561 -3.07 32.50 -13.12
CA ASN A 561 -4.37 32.13 -12.55
C ASN A 561 -4.28 30.80 -11.79
N VAL A 562 -5.09 30.63 -10.75
CA VAL A 562 -5.28 29.34 -10.06
C VAL A 562 -6.77 29.02 -10.00
N ILE A 563 -7.12 27.79 -10.35
CA ILE A 563 -8.46 27.24 -10.22
C ILE A 563 -8.37 25.94 -9.42
N ASP A 564 -9.00 25.90 -8.26
CA ASP A 564 -9.15 24.72 -7.43
C ASP A 564 -10.50 24.06 -7.73
N ALA A 565 -10.50 22.96 -8.49
CA ALA A 565 -11.66 22.13 -8.80
C ALA A 565 -11.77 20.96 -7.81
N ILE A 566 -12.46 21.18 -6.70
CA ILE A 566 -12.54 20.23 -5.57
C ILE A 566 -13.88 19.52 -5.51
N ILE A 567 -13.85 18.20 -5.40
CA ILE A 567 -15.05 17.39 -5.13
C ILE A 567 -15.25 17.29 -3.60
N PRO A 568 -16.37 17.82 -3.06
CA PRO A 568 -16.67 17.69 -1.65
C PRO A 568 -17.16 16.30 -1.26
N ALA A 569 -16.69 15.81 -0.13
CA ALA A 569 -17.17 14.62 0.56
C ALA A 569 -18.25 14.92 1.64
N SER A 570 -18.43 16.19 2.02
CA SER A 570 -19.36 16.72 3.04
C SER A 570 -20.11 17.95 2.50
N ASP A 571 -20.86 18.66 3.34
CA ASP A 571 -21.39 19.99 2.95
C ASP A 571 -20.23 20.91 2.57
N TRP A 572 -20.38 21.58 1.43
CA TRP A 572 -19.40 22.52 0.87
C TRP A 572 -19.14 23.68 1.83
N LYS A 573 -20.16 24.18 2.52
CA LYS A 573 -20.02 25.29 3.48
C LYS A 573 -19.16 24.90 4.67
N ASP A 574 -19.37 23.71 5.21
CA ASP A 574 -18.57 23.18 6.32
C ASP A 574 -17.11 23.03 5.92
N PHE A 575 -16.84 22.55 4.70
CA PHE A 575 -15.47 22.45 4.20
C PHE A 575 -14.76 23.80 4.11
N ILE A 576 -15.44 24.81 3.54
CA ILE A 576 -14.90 26.17 3.44
C ILE A 576 -14.60 26.75 4.83
N GLU A 577 -15.50 26.54 5.80
CA GLU A 577 -15.32 27.03 7.16
C GLU A 577 -14.18 26.31 7.89
N GLN A 578 -14.15 24.98 7.81
CA GLN A 578 -13.16 24.14 8.50
C GLN A 578 -11.72 24.41 8.04
N GLU A 579 -11.52 24.59 6.74
CA GLU A 579 -10.19 24.81 6.15
C GLU A 579 -9.86 26.31 6.01
N GLN A 580 -10.70 27.20 6.55
CA GLN A 580 -10.51 28.67 6.56
C GLN A 580 -10.34 29.25 5.13
N LEU A 581 -11.20 28.82 4.22
CA LEU A 581 -11.14 29.15 2.78
C LEU A 581 -12.15 30.24 2.37
N GLN A 582 -12.73 30.96 3.33
CA GLN A 582 -13.77 31.97 3.07
C GLN A 582 -13.28 33.10 2.15
N ASP A 583 -11.97 33.36 2.14
CA ASP A 583 -11.36 34.44 1.36
C ASP A 583 -11.15 34.10 -0.12
N ILE A 584 -11.12 32.81 -0.46
CA ILE A 584 -10.95 32.28 -1.83
C ILE A 584 -12.21 31.63 -2.41
N GLN A 585 -13.22 31.42 -1.56
CA GLN A 585 -14.54 30.93 -1.96
C GLN A 585 -15.06 31.74 -3.15
N ASP A 586 -15.51 31.05 -4.20
CA ASP A 586 -16.05 31.61 -5.45
C ASP A 586 -15.07 32.48 -6.27
N LYS A 587 -13.82 32.64 -5.82
CA LYS A 587 -12.77 33.36 -6.55
C LYS A 587 -11.86 32.41 -7.32
N THR A 588 -11.41 31.35 -6.63
CA THR A 588 -10.53 30.33 -7.21
C THR A 588 -11.04 28.92 -6.93
N LEU A 589 -11.88 28.75 -5.90
CA LEU A 589 -12.36 27.45 -5.44
C LEU A 589 -13.76 27.14 -5.97
N PHE A 590 -13.85 26.05 -6.73
CA PHE A 590 -15.06 25.60 -7.41
C PHE A 590 -15.24 24.08 -7.31
N ARG A 591 -16.45 23.61 -7.60
CA ARG A 591 -16.80 22.19 -7.67
C ARG A 591 -17.02 21.76 -9.12
N PRO A 592 -16.29 20.76 -9.65
CA PRO A 592 -16.52 20.29 -11.01
C PRO A 592 -17.90 19.63 -11.15
N ILE A 593 -18.58 19.92 -12.26
CA ILE A 593 -19.84 19.23 -12.62
C ILE A 593 -19.47 17.84 -13.10
N LYS A 594 -20.19 16.82 -12.62
CA LYS A 594 -20.01 15.46 -13.10
C LYS A 594 -20.49 15.39 -14.55
N SER A 595 -19.56 15.30 -15.49
CA SER A 595 -19.86 15.29 -16.93
C SER A 595 -18.83 14.48 -17.72
N ASP A 596 -19.16 14.12 -18.96
CA ASP A 596 -18.28 13.33 -19.83
C ASP A 596 -17.01 14.10 -20.20
N GLU A 597 -17.06 15.42 -20.29
CA GLU A 597 -15.90 16.28 -20.56
C GLU A 597 -14.84 16.14 -19.46
N TRP A 598 -15.26 16.23 -18.19
CA TRP A 598 -14.39 16.03 -17.03
C TRP A 598 -13.81 14.61 -16.99
N ASN A 599 -14.60 13.59 -17.36
CA ASN A 599 -14.13 12.19 -17.44
C ASN A 599 -13.04 11.97 -18.52
N GLN A 600 -12.92 12.85 -19.51
CA GLN A 600 -11.91 12.72 -20.55
C GLN A 600 -10.53 13.26 -20.14
N ILE A 601 -10.45 14.16 -19.15
CA ILE A 601 -9.17 14.72 -18.66
C ILE A 601 -8.80 14.20 -17.27
N ILE A 602 -9.80 13.97 -16.41
CA ILE A 602 -9.62 13.27 -15.15
C ILE A 602 -9.60 11.79 -15.50
N THR A 603 -8.39 11.29 -15.61
CA THR A 603 -8.13 9.87 -15.77
C THR A 603 -8.72 9.09 -14.58
N HIS A 604 -9.10 7.82 -14.78
CA HIS A 604 -9.71 6.92 -13.76
C HIS A 604 -8.82 6.64 -12.52
N TYR A 605 -7.78 7.44 -12.28
CA TYR A 605 -6.85 7.29 -11.17
C TYR A 605 -7.43 7.93 -9.89
N HIS A 606 -7.37 7.15 -8.81
CA HIS A 606 -7.78 7.57 -7.46
C HIS A 606 -6.81 8.59 -6.82
N TYR A 607 -5.76 8.99 -7.54
CA TYR A 607 -4.74 9.90 -7.05
C TYR A 607 -5.13 11.35 -7.33
N VAL A 608 -5.32 12.08 -6.25
CA VAL A 608 -5.54 13.52 -6.19
C VAL A 608 -4.50 14.12 -5.24
N PRO A 609 -4.05 15.37 -5.45
CA PRO A 609 -4.48 16.29 -6.48
C PRO A 609 -3.86 15.95 -7.84
N GLN A 610 -4.61 16.24 -8.90
CA GLN A 610 -4.11 16.26 -10.28
C GLN A 610 -3.93 17.72 -10.67
N ILE A 611 -2.74 18.09 -11.15
CA ILE A 611 -2.42 19.48 -11.46
C ILE A 611 -2.19 19.61 -12.96
N PHE A 612 -2.88 20.56 -13.59
CA PHE A 612 -2.75 20.86 -15.00
C PHE A 612 -2.20 22.27 -15.16
N ILE A 613 -1.22 22.42 -16.05
CA ILE A 613 -0.76 23.74 -16.49
C ILE A 613 -1.44 24.03 -17.82
N LEU A 614 -2.11 25.17 -17.89
CA LEU A 614 -2.79 25.65 -19.08
C LEU A 614 -2.08 26.89 -19.62
N ASP A 615 -2.02 27.00 -20.94
CA ASP A 615 -1.60 28.25 -21.58
C ASP A 615 -2.65 29.36 -21.39
N LYS A 616 -2.35 30.57 -21.89
CA LYS A 616 -3.27 31.72 -21.86
C LYS A 616 -4.59 31.50 -22.61
N ASN A 617 -4.67 30.46 -23.45
CA ASN A 617 -5.86 30.07 -24.20
C ASN A 617 -6.56 28.84 -23.58
N GLN A 618 -6.15 28.43 -22.37
CA GLN A 618 -6.70 27.33 -21.60
C GLN A 618 -6.51 25.96 -22.27
N ASN A 619 -5.48 25.83 -23.10
CA ASN A 619 -5.04 24.54 -23.59
C ASN A 619 -4.09 23.89 -22.59
N ILE A 620 -4.27 22.60 -22.31
CA ILE A 620 -3.37 21.84 -21.44
C ILE A 620 -1.98 21.78 -22.08
N THR A 621 -0.96 22.31 -21.43
CA THR A 621 0.45 22.20 -21.85
C THR A 621 1.22 21.17 -21.03
N PHE A 622 0.75 20.85 -19.82
CA PHE A 622 1.43 19.94 -18.91
C PHE A 622 0.49 19.29 -17.90
N PHE A 623 0.78 18.04 -17.54
CA PHE A 623 0.07 17.29 -16.50
C PHE A 623 1.03 16.83 -15.40
N LEU A 624 0.59 17.00 -14.15
CA LEU A 624 1.27 16.59 -12.94
C LEU A 624 0.34 15.66 -12.14
N GLY A 625 0.85 14.49 -11.79
CA GLY A 625 0.19 13.56 -10.87
C GLY A 625 0.34 13.97 -9.40
N SER A 626 -0.01 13.06 -8.48
CA SER A 626 -0.04 13.30 -7.03
C SER A 626 1.33 13.54 -6.37
N ASN A 627 2.45 13.39 -7.08
CA ASN A 627 3.81 13.62 -6.56
C ASN A 627 4.36 14.97 -7.04
N TRP A 628 3.75 16.08 -6.63
CA TRP A 628 4.20 17.43 -6.99
C TRP A 628 4.99 18.09 -5.85
N GLN A 629 5.98 18.94 -6.18
CA GLN A 629 6.65 19.84 -5.25
C GLN A 629 6.43 21.29 -5.72
N GLY A 630 6.19 22.23 -4.80
CA GLY A 630 5.86 23.62 -5.10
C GLY A 630 6.81 24.34 -6.07
N ASN A 631 8.12 24.21 -5.81
CA ASN A 631 9.16 24.81 -6.65
C ASN A 631 9.19 24.21 -8.07
N TYR A 632 8.81 22.94 -8.20
CA TYR A 632 8.76 22.26 -9.49
C TYR A 632 7.62 22.78 -10.36
N VAL A 633 6.45 23.04 -9.78
CA VAL A 633 5.31 23.58 -10.54
C VAL A 633 5.60 25.01 -11.02
N SER A 634 6.22 25.85 -10.19
CA SER A 634 6.64 27.20 -10.60
C SER A 634 7.64 27.16 -11.76
N LEU A 635 8.64 26.27 -11.70
CA LEU A 635 9.60 26.04 -12.77
C LEU A 635 8.93 25.53 -14.05
N MET A 636 7.92 24.65 -13.93
CA MET A 636 7.21 24.16 -15.11
C MET A 636 6.33 25.24 -15.74
N ILE A 637 5.69 26.11 -14.96
CA ILE A 637 4.95 27.26 -15.51
C ILE A 637 5.87 28.13 -16.38
N GLU A 638 7.07 28.46 -15.90
CA GLU A 638 8.05 29.24 -16.67
C GLU A 638 8.49 28.53 -17.96
N LYS A 639 8.56 27.19 -17.96
CA LYS A 639 9.06 26.41 -19.10
C LYS A 639 8.00 26.10 -20.16
N VAL A 640 6.75 25.83 -19.73
CA VAL A 640 5.74 25.17 -20.57
C VAL A 640 4.44 25.96 -20.73
N ALA A 641 4.29 27.10 -20.07
CA ALA A 641 3.03 27.84 -20.09
C ALA A 641 2.88 28.86 -21.25
N ASP A 642 3.87 28.95 -22.14
CA ASP A 642 3.76 29.65 -23.43
C ASP A 642 2.74 28.98 -24.38
N THR A 643 2.08 29.78 -25.24
CA THR A 643 0.97 29.37 -26.12
C THR A 643 1.23 28.15 -27.02
N ILE A 644 0.20 27.33 -27.27
CA ILE A 644 0.27 26.12 -28.13
C ILE A 644 -0.10 26.44 -29.60
N SER A 645 0.51 25.72 -30.57
CA SER A 645 -0.03 25.58 -31.93
C SER A 645 -1.00 24.39 -31.99
N VAL A 646 -2.27 24.65 -32.32
CA VAL A 646 -3.22 23.59 -32.69
C VAL A 646 -3.09 23.38 -34.20
N PRO A 647 -2.91 22.15 -34.72
CA PRO A 647 -3.05 21.92 -36.15
C PRO A 647 -4.48 22.26 -36.54
N ILE A 648 -4.68 23.28 -37.38
CA ILE A 648 -5.96 23.52 -38.03
C ILE A 648 -6.25 22.26 -38.84
N ALA A 649 -7.29 21.51 -38.45
CA ALA A 649 -7.84 20.47 -39.29
C ALA A 649 -8.27 21.14 -40.60
N THR A 650 -7.50 20.95 -41.66
CA THR A 650 -7.91 21.33 -43.00
C THR A 650 -9.09 20.45 -43.37
N THR A 651 -10.29 21.02 -43.30
CA THR A 651 -11.46 20.52 -44.00
C THR A 651 -11.10 20.43 -45.48
N ARG A 652 -10.75 19.23 -45.95
CA ARG A 652 -10.91 18.88 -47.37
C ARG A 652 -12.40 18.80 -47.61
N ALA A 653 -12.96 19.88 -48.16
CA ALA A 653 -14.21 19.80 -48.89
C ALA A 653 -13.98 18.83 -50.06
N TYR A 654 -14.67 17.69 -50.02
CA TYR A 654 -14.88 16.86 -51.19
C TYR A 654 -15.98 17.55 -52.02
N ASN A 655 -15.59 18.05 -53.19
CA ASN A 655 -16.41 18.01 -54.40
C ASN A 655 -15.91 16.83 -55.24
#